data_AF-B9SCC0-F1
#
_entry.id   AF-B9SCC0-F1
#
_cell.length_a   1.000
_cell.length_b   1.000
_cell.length_c   1.000
_cell.angle_alpha   90.00
_cell.angle_beta   90.00
_cell.angle_gamma   90.00
#
_symmetry.space_group_name_H-M   'P 1'
#
loop_
_entity.id
_entity.type
_entity.pdbx_description
1 polymer ?
#
loop_
_entity_poly.entity_id
_entity_poly.type
_entity_poly.pdbx_seq_one_letter_code
_entity_poly.pdbx_strand_id
1 'polypeptide(L)'
;MAKSRQDVYVRDASLSPTGARSREWEGPSRWTEYLSPDMTSPMAFRTSRNRGPDGQVQSSGGSHKGLNLQWVVQLTEVAEGLMAKMYRLNQILDYPDPVGHVFSEAFWKAGVFPNYPRICLLLSKRFPEHFSKLQLERVDKVVLDALNDSAEVHLQSLEPWVQLLIDLMAFREQALRLILDLSSTVITLLPHQNSLILHAFMDLFCSFIRVNLFSEKIPRKMMLQMYNLLHAMSRNDRDCDFYHRLVQFIDSYDPPLKGLQEDLNFVSPRIGEVLEAVGPIIFLSTDTRKLRNEGFLSPYHPRYPDILTNSAHPMRAQDLADVTSYREWVLLGYLVCPDELLRVTSIDIALVVLKENLILTVFRDEYVLLHEDYQLYVLPRILESKKMAKSGRSKQKEADLEYSVAKQVEKMISEVHEQALLSCDSIHHERRILLKQEIGRMVLFFTDQPSLLAPNIQMVFSALALAQSEIIWYFQHVGIASSKSKAARMVPVDIDPNDPTIGFLLDGMDRLCCLVRKYIAAIRGYALSYLSSCAGRIRFLLGTPGMLALDLDASLKGLLQQIVQHLENIPKPQSENVSAITCDLSEFRKDWLSILMIVTSARSSINIRHLEKATVSTGKEGLLSEGNAAYNWSRCVDELEFQLSRHGSLRKLYFYHQHLTAVFRNTMFGPEGRPQHCCAWLGVASSFPECASPIVPEEVTKIGRDAVLYVESLIESIMGGLEGLINILDSEGGFGALETQLLPEQAAFYLNNASRVSIPSTKSPKGAFGFPLPGHESYPENNSSIKMLEAAMQRLTNLCSVLNDMEPICVLNHVFVLRENLI
;
A
#
# COMPACT_ATOMS: atom_id res chain seq x y z
N MET A 1 40.15 -39.01 -57.05
CA MET A 1 40.00 -39.77 -55.80
C MET A 1 40.67 -39.00 -54.66
N ALA A 2 39.89 -38.69 -53.63
CA ALA A 2 40.18 -37.83 -52.47
C ALA A 2 41.32 -38.40 -51.60
N LYS A 3 42.28 -37.62 -51.05
CA LYS A 3 42.34 -36.40 -50.21
C LYS A 3 42.47 -36.70 -48.70
N SER A 4 43.40 -35.98 -48.10
CA SER A 4 44.22 -36.29 -46.92
C SER A 4 43.98 -35.35 -45.73
N ARG A 5 44.22 -35.90 -44.52
CA ARG A 5 44.83 -35.35 -43.28
C ARG A 5 44.47 -33.94 -42.75
N GLN A 6 44.02 -33.98 -41.48
CA GLN A 6 44.47 -33.27 -40.25
C GLN A 6 44.79 -31.76 -40.23
N ASP A 7 44.27 -31.16 -39.14
CA ASP A 7 44.75 -30.06 -38.30
C ASP A 7 44.74 -28.59 -38.79
N VAL A 8 43.97 -27.81 -38.00
CA VAL A 8 44.21 -26.46 -37.44
C VAL A 8 44.95 -25.44 -38.31
N TYR A 9 44.25 -24.34 -38.64
CA TYR A 9 44.87 -23.04 -38.92
C TYR A 9 44.10 -21.90 -38.24
N VAL A 10 44.88 -21.11 -37.51
CA VAL A 10 44.65 -19.75 -37.00
C VAL A 10 44.25 -18.82 -38.15
N ARG A 11 43.36 -17.85 -37.90
CA ARG A 11 43.28 -16.64 -38.73
C ARG A 11 43.09 -15.38 -37.89
N ASP A 12 43.95 -14.43 -38.20
CA ASP A 12 44.26 -13.17 -37.54
C ASP A 12 43.10 -12.21 -37.28
N ALA A 13 43.36 -11.40 -36.25
CA ALA A 13 42.75 -10.11 -35.98
C ALA A 13 43.14 -9.07 -37.03
N SER A 14 42.15 -8.52 -37.72
CA SER A 14 42.09 -7.11 -38.13
C SER A 14 40.85 -6.93 -38.99
N LEU A 15 39.76 -6.42 -38.42
CA LEU A 15 38.69 -5.73 -39.13
C LEU A 15 37.80 -5.05 -38.07
N SER A 16 37.97 -3.75 -37.95
CA SER A 16 37.16 -2.81 -37.18
C SER A 16 35.64 -3.00 -37.42
N PRO A 17 34.79 -3.04 -36.37
CA PRO A 17 33.36 -2.85 -36.54
C PRO A 17 33.02 -1.39 -36.24
N THR A 18 33.14 -0.52 -37.25
CA THR A 18 32.36 0.71 -37.29
C THR A 18 30.95 0.38 -37.76
N GLY A 19 29.96 0.71 -36.93
CA GLY A 19 28.56 0.81 -37.33
C GLY A 19 27.68 -0.37 -36.91
N ALA A 20 26.60 -0.04 -36.21
CA ALA A 20 25.45 -0.90 -35.87
C ALA A 20 25.54 -1.76 -34.59
N ARG A 21 25.67 -1.09 -33.43
CA ARG A 21 25.07 -1.55 -32.16
C ARG A 21 24.36 -0.38 -31.48
N SER A 22 23.14 -0.07 -31.91
CA SER A 22 22.28 0.92 -31.23
C SER A 22 20.85 0.46 -31.01
N ARG A 23 20.54 -0.84 -31.24
CA ARG A 23 19.15 -1.36 -31.19
C ARG A 23 18.87 -2.36 -30.06
N GLU A 24 19.84 -2.72 -29.23
CA GLU A 24 19.62 -3.65 -28.11
C GLU A 24 19.03 -3.00 -26.85
N TRP A 25 18.82 -1.67 -26.85
CA TRP A 25 18.41 -0.89 -25.67
C TRP A 25 16.90 -0.79 -25.43
N GLU A 26 16.06 -1.28 -26.34
CA GLU A 26 14.62 -0.96 -26.38
C GLU A 26 13.69 -2.18 -26.17
N GLY A 27 14.23 -3.31 -25.68
CA GLY A 27 13.46 -4.56 -25.51
C GLY A 27 13.09 -4.92 -24.07
N PRO A 28 12.07 -5.79 -23.87
CA PRO A 28 11.77 -6.44 -22.58
C PRO A 28 12.96 -7.18 -21.94
N SER A 29 13.99 -7.50 -22.73
CA SER A 29 15.22 -8.16 -22.29
C SER A 29 16.04 -7.36 -21.27
N ARG A 30 15.86 -6.03 -21.21
CA ARG A 30 16.51 -5.20 -20.19
C ARG A 30 15.91 -5.38 -18.80
N TRP A 31 14.60 -5.63 -18.75
CA TRP A 31 13.83 -5.69 -17.52
C TRP A 31 13.72 -7.10 -16.95
N THR A 32 14.38 -8.08 -17.56
CA THR A 32 14.30 -9.49 -17.15
C THR A 32 14.71 -9.70 -15.68
N GLU A 33 15.60 -8.86 -15.14
CA GLU A 33 15.96 -8.90 -13.72
C GLU A 33 14.82 -8.43 -12.80
N TYR A 34 13.94 -7.56 -13.27
CA TYR A 34 12.86 -6.95 -12.50
C TYR A 34 11.52 -7.68 -12.64
N LEU A 35 11.39 -8.52 -13.67
CA LEU A 35 10.15 -9.22 -14.00
C LEU A 35 10.19 -10.66 -13.49
N SER A 36 9.05 -11.13 -12.95
CA SER A 36 8.91 -12.53 -12.56
C SER A 36 9.03 -13.46 -13.77
N PRO A 37 9.52 -14.71 -13.62
CA PRO A 37 9.74 -15.64 -14.75
C PRO A 37 8.50 -15.82 -15.65
N ASP A 38 7.30 -15.83 -15.07
CA ASP A 38 6.03 -15.96 -15.81
C ASP A 38 5.72 -14.75 -16.72
N MET A 39 6.30 -13.58 -16.43
CA MET A 39 6.08 -12.32 -17.16
C MET A 39 7.15 -12.03 -18.23
N THR A 40 8.23 -12.82 -18.26
CA THR A 40 9.36 -12.65 -19.20
C THR A 40 9.09 -13.19 -20.61
N SER A 41 8.02 -13.96 -20.80
CA SER A 41 7.69 -14.56 -22.10
C SER A 41 6.77 -13.64 -22.93
N PRO A 42 7.21 -13.14 -24.09
CA PRO A 42 6.27 -12.66 -25.09
C PRO A 42 5.58 -13.90 -25.66
N MET A 43 4.38 -14.23 -25.17
CA MET A 43 3.48 -15.19 -25.81
C MET A 43 3.12 -14.64 -27.19
N ALA A 44 3.99 -14.90 -28.17
CA ALA A 44 3.71 -14.70 -29.57
C ALA A 44 2.44 -15.48 -29.90
N PHE A 45 1.45 -14.81 -30.51
CA PHE A 45 0.28 -15.43 -31.12
C PHE A 45 0.71 -16.65 -31.96
N ARG A 46 0.64 -17.85 -31.37
CA ARG A 46 0.71 -19.10 -32.13
C ARG A 46 -0.67 -19.33 -32.71
N THR A 47 -0.92 -18.71 -33.86
CA THR A 47 -2.00 -19.15 -34.74
C THR A 47 -1.74 -20.61 -35.11
N SER A 48 -2.64 -21.48 -34.68
CA SER A 48 -2.71 -22.88 -35.07
C SER A 48 -2.71 -22.99 -36.60
N ARG A 49 -1.57 -23.37 -37.19
CA ARG A 49 -1.48 -23.79 -38.58
C ARG A 49 -2.03 -25.22 -38.69
N ASN A 50 -3.25 -25.35 -39.16
CA ASN A 50 -3.72 -26.59 -39.78
C ASN A 50 -4.01 -26.35 -41.27
N ARG A 51 -3.57 -27.31 -42.09
CA ARG A 51 -3.44 -27.32 -43.55
C ARG A 51 -4.73 -27.04 -44.33
N GLY A 52 -4.57 -26.32 -45.45
CA GLY A 52 -5.36 -26.43 -46.68
C GLY A 52 -4.57 -25.78 -47.84
N PRO A 53 -4.44 -26.41 -49.03
CA PRO A 53 -3.79 -25.78 -50.17
C PRO A 53 -4.83 -25.04 -51.01
N ASP A 54 -4.71 -23.72 -51.10
CA ASP A 54 -4.87 -22.96 -52.34
C ASP A 54 -4.73 -21.47 -52.04
N GLY A 55 -3.98 -20.80 -52.92
CA GLY A 55 -3.41 -19.48 -52.67
C GLY A 55 -4.41 -18.34 -52.85
N GLN A 56 -4.26 -17.34 -51.99
CA GLN A 56 -4.11 -15.95 -52.40
C GLN A 56 -3.57 -15.13 -51.21
N VAL A 57 -2.35 -14.64 -51.37
CA VAL A 57 -1.71 -13.70 -50.43
C VAL A 57 -2.38 -12.35 -50.64
N GLN A 58 -3.27 -11.95 -49.73
CA GLN A 58 -3.58 -10.54 -49.51
C GLN A 58 -2.85 -10.10 -48.25
N SER A 59 -1.93 -9.15 -48.45
CA SER A 59 -1.22 -8.43 -47.40
C SER A 59 -2.21 -7.52 -46.64
N SER A 60 -2.72 -7.96 -45.50
CA SER A 60 -3.38 -7.10 -44.52
C SER A 60 -2.34 -6.58 -43.53
N GLY A 61 -1.71 -5.46 -43.91
CA GLY A 61 -1.00 -4.60 -42.97
C GLY A 61 -2.01 -3.99 -42.00
N GLY A 62 -2.00 -4.46 -40.76
CA GLY A 62 -2.90 -4.01 -39.71
C GLY A 62 -2.45 -4.53 -38.35
N SER A 63 -1.26 -4.12 -37.90
CA SER A 63 -0.91 -4.24 -36.48
C SER A 63 -1.87 -3.35 -35.71
N HIS A 64 -2.90 -3.95 -35.10
CA HIS A 64 -3.76 -3.24 -34.16
C HIS A 64 -2.87 -2.64 -33.06
N LYS A 65 -2.69 -1.31 -33.11
CA LYS A 65 -2.13 -0.49 -32.03
C LYS A 65 -3.17 -0.39 -30.91
N GLY A 66 -3.50 -1.54 -30.31
CA GLY A 66 -4.33 -1.61 -29.10
C GLY A 66 -3.47 -1.20 -27.90
N LEU A 67 -4.07 -0.44 -26.99
CA LEU A 67 -3.50 -0.13 -25.69
C LEU A 67 -3.07 -1.43 -24.99
N ASN A 68 -1.78 -1.56 -24.67
CA ASN A 68 -1.25 -2.83 -24.19
C ASN A 68 -1.20 -2.84 -22.65
N LEU A 69 -2.29 -3.30 -22.04
CA LEU A 69 -2.42 -3.46 -20.58
C LEU A 69 -1.31 -4.34 -19.98
N GLN A 70 -0.73 -5.25 -20.77
CA GLN A 70 0.42 -6.04 -20.33
C GLN A 70 1.63 -5.16 -20.01
N TRP A 71 1.90 -4.13 -20.82
CA TRP A 71 2.99 -3.19 -20.54
C TRP A 71 2.72 -2.35 -19.30
N VAL A 72 1.46 -2.03 -19.02
CA VAL A 72 1.07 -1.33 -17.79
C VAL A 72 1.45 -2.17 -16.57
N VAL A 73 1.07 -3.45 -16.57
CA VAL A 73 1.38 -4.38 -15.48
C VAL A 73 2.89 -4.58 -15.35
N GLN A 74 3.60 -4.84 -16.45
CA GLN A 74 5.05 -5.04 -16.45
C GLN A 74 5.81 -3.81 -15.93
N LEU A 75 5.45 -2.60 -16.36
CA LEU A 75 6.13 -1.39 -15.91
C LEU A 75 5.83 -1.07 -14.44
N THR A 76 4.64 -1.39 -13.95
CA THR A 76 4.33 -1.28 -12.52
C THR A 76 5.18 -2.24 -11.68
N GLU A 77 5.39 -3.49 -12.12
CA GLU A 77 6.32 -4.43 -11.46
C GLU A 77 7.78 -3.93 -11.50
N VAL A 78 8.22 -3.40 -12.65
CA VAL A 78 9.54 -2.78 -12.79
C VAL A 78 9.70 -1.62 -11.81
N ALA A 79 8.67 -0.78 -11.63
CA ALA A 79 8.69 0.33 -10.70
C ALA A 79 8.91 -0.14 -9.25
N GLU A 80 8.16 -1.16 -8.80
CA GLU A 80 8.35 -1.79 -7.49
C GLU A 80 9.77 -2.33 -7.31
N GLY A 81 10.32 -2.99 -8.33
CA GLY A 81 11.69 -3.51 -8.31
C GLY A 81 12.77 -2.42 -8.25
N LEU A 82 12.58 -1.31 -8.98
CA LEU A 82 13.47 -0.15 -8.92
C LEU A 82 13.45 0.51 -7.55
N MET A 83 12.26 0.69 -6.96
CA MET A 83 12.13 1.22 -5.61
C MET A 83 12.76 0.29 -4.56
N ALA A 84 12.62 -1.03 -4.71
CA ALA A 84 13.29 -1.98 -3.83
C ALA A 84 14.83 -1.87 -3.91
N LYS A 85 15.41 -1.73 -5.12
CA LYS A 85 16.86 -1.49 -5.27
C LYS A 85 17.31 -0.16 -4.67
N MET A 86 16.56 0.92 -4.89
CA MET A 86 16.86 2.23 -4.29
C MET A 86 16.78 2.18 -2.76
N TYR A 87 15.77 1.50 -2.22
CA TYR A 87 15.63 1.30 -0.78
C TYR A 87 16.80 0.51 -0.20
N ARG A 88 17.22 -0.57 -0.87
CA ARG A 88 18.41 -1.34 -0.48
C ARG A 88 19.67 -0.49 -0.51
N LEU A 89 19.84 0.36 -1.53
CA LEU A 89 20.96 1.29 -1.62
C LEU A 89 20.97 2.25 -0.43
N ASN A 90 19.84 2.86 -0.09
CA ASN A 90 19.73 3.75 1.07
C ASN A 90 20.08 3.04 2.38
N GLN A 91 19.65 1.79 2.57
CA GLN A 91 20.05 1.01 3.74
C GLN A 91 21.55 0.75 3.81
N ILE A 92 22.21 0.48 2.67
CA ILE A 92 23.66 0.28 2.61
C ILE A 92 24.39 1.61 2.91
N LEU A 93 23.85 2.72 2.42
CA LEU A 93 24.41 4.06 2.54
C LEU A 93 24.03 4.77 3.85
N ASP A 94 23.27 4.12 4.74
CA ASP A 94 22.80 4.70 6.00
C ASP A 94 21.96 5.98 5.80
N TYR A 95 20.97 5.90 4.89
CA TYR A 95 19.96 6.93 4.62
C TYR A 95 20.55 8.33 4.40
N PRO A 96 21.32 8.56 3.32
CA PRO A 96 21.97 9.85 3.08
C PRO A 96 20.97 10.97 2.82
N ASP A 97 21.42 12.23 2.97
CA ASP A 97 20.73 13.42 2.48
C ASP A 97 21.54 14.05 1.32
N PRO A 98 21.29 13.63 0.06
CA PRO A 98 22.00 14.16 -1.09
C PRO A 98 21.75 15.65 -1.34
N VAL A 99 20.57 16.16 -0.95
CA VAL A 99 20.18 17.56 -1.20
C VAL A 99 20.93 18.48 -0.24
N GLY A 100 20.88 18.18 1.06
CA GLY A 100 21.65 18.88 2.09
C GLY A 100 23.15 18.58 2.06
N HIS A 101 23.58 17.59 1.28
CA HIS A 101 24.95 17.06 1.25
C HIS A 101 25.44 16.59 2.62
N VAL A 102 24.55 15.93 3.37
CA VAL A 102 24.84 15.37 4.70
C VAL A 102 25.01 13.86 4.58
N PHE A 103 26.20 13.37 4.94
CA PHE A 103 26.59 11.97 4.82
C PHE A 103 27.21 11.49 6.15
N SER A 104 26.74 10.35 6.66
CA SER A 104 27.22 9.78 7.93
C SER A 104 28.61 9.14 7.79
N GLU A 105 29.23 8.75 8.90
CA GLU A 105 30.47 7.96 8.83
C GLU A 105 30.23 6.56 8.25
N ALA A 106 29.04 5.98 8.52
CA ALA A 106 28.65 4.68 7.98
C ALA A 106 28.50 4.71 6.46
N PHE A 107 27.99 5.81 5.89
CA PHE A 107 27.95 6.04 4.43
C PHE A 107 29.31 5.78 3.77
N TRP A 108 30.38 6.37 4.31
CA TRP A 108 31.72 6.26 3.73
C TRP A 108 32.35 4.89 4.01
N LYS A 109 32.02 4.26 5.14
CA LYS A 109 32.48 2.90 5.50
C LYS A 109 31.78 1.79 4.69
N ALA A 110 30.62 2.07 4.08
CA ALA A 110 29.87 1.11 3.28
C ALA A 110 30.64 0.61 2.04
N GLY A 111 31.67 1.34 1.59
CA GLY A 111 32.54 0.91 0.49
C GLY A 111 31.94 1.08 -0.92
N VAL A 112 30.73 1.63 -1.02
CA VAL A 112 30.10 1.99 -2.32
C VAL A 112 30.85 3.15 -2.96
N PHE A 113 31.06 4.24 -2.21
CA PHE A 113 31.87 5.37 -2.65
C PHE A 113 33.29 5.29 -2.11
N PRO A 114 34.28 5.83 -2.83
CA PRO A 114 35.59 6.08 -2.24
C PRO A 114 35.46 6.97 -1.00
N ASN A 115 36.17 6.62 0.08
CA ASN A 115 36.18 7.39 1.33
C ASN A 115 37.06 8.64 1.21
N TYR A 116 36.72 9.50 0.27
CA TYR A 116 37.40 10.76 -0.02
C TYR A 116 36.38 11.90 -0.10
N PRO A 117 35.76 12.29 1.03
CA PRO A 117 34.57 13.14 1.04
C PRO A 117 34.74 14.47 0.30
N ARG A 118 35.93 15.08 0.36
CA ARG A 118 36.20 16.37 -0.31
C ARG A 118 36.02 16.32 -1.82
N ILE A 119 36.55 15.28 -2.46
CA ILE A 119 36.43 15.10 -3.92
C ILE A 119 34.99 14.71 -4.28
N CYS A 120 34.41 13.74 -3.57
CA CYS A 120 33.03 13.28 -3.79
C CYS A 120 32.02 14.43 -3.69
N LEU A 121 32.13 15.26 -2.65
CA LEU A 121 31.27 16.41 -2.43
C LEU A 121 31.46 17.49 -3.49
N LEU A 122 32.70 17.75 -3.93
CA LEU A 122 32.97 18.73 -4.98
C LEU A 122 32.31 18.30 -6.30
N LEU A 123 32.47 17.04 -6.68
CA LEU A 123 31.84 16.45 -7.88
C LEU A 123 30.31 16.58 -7.83
N SER A 124 29.71 16.26 -6.69
CA SER A 124 28.25 16.37 -6.50
C SER A 124 27.76 17.82 -6.59
N LYS A 125 28.43 18.76 -5.90
CA LYS A 125 28.02 20.18 -5.82
C LYS A 125 28.19 20.94 -7.13
N ARG A 126 29.16 20.53 -7.96
CA ARG A 126 29.48 21.20 -9.23
C ARG A 126 28.78 20.57 -10.44
N PHE A 127 28.08 19.47 -10.26
CA PHE A 127 27.24 18.88 -11.31
C PHE A 127 26.30 19.94 -11.93
N PRO A 128 26.14 20.00 -13.26
CA PRO A 128 26.59 19.05 -14.30
C PRO A 128 27.99 19.34 -14.87
N GLU A 129 28.80 20.19 -14.24
CA GLU A 129 30.15 20.52 -14.72
C GLU A 129 31.04 19.26 -14.79
N HIS A 130 31.70 19.05 -15.93
CA HIS A 130 32.57 17.89 -16.16
C HIS A 130 33.78 17.91 -15.23
N PHE A 131 34.19 16.74 -14.70
CA PHE A 131 35.28 16.64 -13.73
C PHE A 131 36.60 17.26 -14.22
N SER A 132 36.88 17.21 -15.52
CA SER A 132 38.11 17.79 -16.11
C SER A 132 38.21 19.31 -15.95
N LYS A 133 37.10 20.01 -15.70
CA LYS A 133 37.07 21.45 -15.44
C LYS A 133 37.27 21.81 -13.96
N LEU A 134 37.13 20.83 -13.05
CA LEU A 134 37.08 21.07 -11.61
C LEU A 134 38.45 21.18 -10.93
N GLN A 135 39.55 21.06 -11.68
CA GLN A 135 40.92 21.18 -11.18
C GLN A 135 41.17 20.33 -9.91
N LEU A 136 40.75 19.06 -9.94
CA LEU A 136 40.76 18.16 -8.77
C LEU A 136 42.15 18.02 -8.11
N GLU A 137 43.23 18.11 -8.88
CA GLU A 137 44.62 18.12 -8.37
C GLU A 137 44.89 19.24 -7.38
N ARG A 138 44.24 20.41 -7.53
CA ARG A 138 44.38 21.55 -6.61
C ARG A 138 43.61 21.34 -5.30
N VAL A 139 42.66 20.40 -5.29
CA VAL A 139 41.82 20.09 -4.14
C VAL A 139 42.55 19.12 -3.23
N ASP A 140 43.01 18.00 -3.77
CA ASP A 140 43.79 17.01 -3.04
C ASP A 140 44.50 16.04 -4.01
N LYS A 141 45.76 16.35 -4.35
CA LYS A 141 46.55 15.53 -5.28
C LYS A 141 46.86 14.14 -4.73
N VAL A 142 47.19 14.03 -3.44
CA VAL A 142 47.57 12.74 -2.81
C VAL A 142 46.41 11.77 -2.87
N VAL A 143 45.21 12.26 -2.60
CA VAL A 143 43.98 11.46 -2.71
C VAL A 143 43.67 11.09 -4.16
N LEU A 144 43.90 12.00 -5.12
CA LEU A 144 43.65 11.72 -6.53
C LEU A 144 44.59 10.62 -7.07
N ASP A 145 45.86 10.64 -6.67
CA ASP A 145 46.83 9.60 -7.00
C ASP A 145 46.39 8.25 -6.38
N ALA A 146 45.93 8.25 -5.13
CA ALA A 146 45.42 7.04 -4.47
C ALA A 146 44.14 6.50 -5.12
N LEU A 147 43.23 7.38 -5.58
CA LEU A 147 42.04 7.00 -6.34
C LEU A 147 42.40 6.32 -7.67
N ASN A 148 43.43 6.82 -8.35
CA ASN A 148 43.91 6.25 -9.60
C ASN A 148 44.49 4.84 -9.38
N ASP A 149 45.23 4.62 -8.29
CA ASP A 149 45.80 3.32 -7.93
C ASP A 149 44.72 2.26 -7.63
N SER A 150 43.56 2.67 -7.10
CA SER A 150 42.43 1.78 -6.76
C SER A 150 41.19 1.92 -7.66
N ALA A 151 41.35 2.52 -8.85
CA ALA A 151 40.22 2.93 -9.69
C ALA A 151 39.30 1.78 -10.10
N GLU A 152 39.87 0.66 -10.56
CA GLU A 152 39.11 -0.53 -11.01
C GLU A 152 38.28 -1.17 -9.89
N VAL A 153 38.77 -1.14 -8.64
CA VAL A 153 38.03 -1.68 -7.48
C VAL A 153 36.81 -0.82 -7.18
N HIS A 154 36.98 0.50 -7.20
CA HIS A 154 35.87 1.44 -6.99
C HIS A 154 34.87 1.43 -8.15
N LEU A 155 35.34 1.22 -9.39
CA LEU A 155 34.46 1.02 -10.55
C LEU A 155 33.55 -0.18 -10.35
N GLN A 156 34.11 -1.34 -10.00
CA GLN A 156 33.33 -2.56 -9.77
C GLN A 156 32.29 -2.39 -8.65
N SER A 157 32.61 -1.60 -7.61
CA SER A 157 31.67 -1.29 -6.52
C SER A 157 30.52 -0.37 -6.97
N LEU A 158 30.79 0.62 -7.84
CA LEU A 158 29.80 1.59 -8.32
C LEU A 158 28.98 1.11 -9.51
N GLU A 159 29.49 0.17 -10.30
CA GLU A 159 28.87 -0.33 -11.53
C GLU A 159 27.39 -0.72 -11.37
N PRO A 160 26.98 -1.54 -10.37
CA PRO A 160 25.57 -1.94 -10.24
C PRO A 160 24.65 -0.76 -9.97
N TRP A 161 25.16 0.26 -9.28
CA TRP A 161 24.39 1.44 -8.90
C TRP A 161 24.32 2.46 -10.04
N VAL A 162 25.33 2.50 -10.91
CA VAL A 162 25.26 3.28 -12.15
C VAL A 162 24.29 2.61 -13.13
N GLN A 163 24.29 1.28 -13.22
CA GLN A 163 23.29 0.54 -13.99
C GLN A 163 21.86 0.85 -13.53
N LEU A 164 21.64 0.99 -12.21
CA LEU A 164 20.37 1.46 -11.65
C LEU A 164 19.98 2.86 -12.20
N LEU A 165 20.92 3.80 -12.36
CA LEU A 165 20.63 5.11 -12.97
C LEU A 165 20.21 4.99 -14.44
N ILE A 166 20.85 4.10 -15.19
CA ILE A 166 20.48 3.85 -16.59
C ILE A 166 19.08 3.21 -16.64
N ASP A 167 18.77 2.32 -15.71
CA ASP A 167 17.44 1.71 -15.61
C ASP A 167 16.39 2.76 -15.22
N LEU A 168 16.64 3.63 -14.24
CA LEU A 168 15.72 4.73 -13.92
C LEU A 168 15.41 5.61 -15.12
N MET A 169 16.41 5.96 -15.93
CA MET A 169 16.22 6.72 -17.17
C MET A 169 15.35 5.96 -18.17
N ALA A 170 15.64 4.67 -18.42
CA ALA A 170 14.89 3.86 -19.38
C ALA A 170 13.45 3.62 -18.93
N PHE A 171 13.22 3.38 -17.64
CA PHE A 171 11.89 3.25 -17.07
C PHE A 171 11.11 4.54 -17.26
N ARG A 172 11.70 5.69 -16.94
CA ARG A 172 11.04 7.00 -17.12
C ARG A 172 10.59 7.19 -18.56
N GLU A 173 11.47 6.98 -19.53
CA GLU A 173 11.15 7.15 -20.95
C GLU A 173 10.00 6.25 -21.41
N GLN A 174 10.01 4.97 -21.04
CA GLN A 174 8.99 4.01 -21.47
C GLN A 174 7.66 4.20 -20.76
N ALA A 175 7.68 4.39 -19.44
CA ALA A 175 6.48 4.62 -18.64
C ALA A 175 5.81 5.94 -19.02
N LEU A 176 6.55 7.03 -19.18
CA LEU A 176 6.00 8.31 -19.62
C LEU A 176 5.35 8.19 -21.00
N ARG A 177 6.02 7.53 -21.95
CA ARG A 177 5.47 7.29 -23.29
C ARG A 177 4.14 6.53 -23.22
N LEU A 178 4.06 5.49 -22.40
CA LEU A 178 2.83 4.69 -22.23
C LEU A 178 1.72 5.50 -21.54
N ILE A 179 2.04 6.27 -20.49
CA ILE A 179 1.09 7.16 -19.80
C ILE A 179 0.53 8.20 -20.78
N LEU A 180 1.37 8.81 -21.62
CA LEU A 180 0.94 9.77 -22.64
C LEU A 180 0.03 9.13 -23.70
N ASP A 181 0.39 7.93 -24.20
CA ASP A 181 -0.45 7.22 -25.16
C ASP A 181 -1.81 6.85 -24.53
N LEU A 182 -1.82 6.30 -23.31
CA LEU A 182 -3.05 5.99 -22.56
C LEU A 182 -3.91 7.24 -22.36
N SER A 183 -3.34 8.32 -21.83
CA SER A 183 -4.06 9.56 -21.57
C SER A 183 -4.76 10.11 -22.82
N SER A 184 -4.08 10.05 -23.97
CA SER A 184 -4.59 10.57 -25.26
C SER A 184 -5.58 9.64 -25.97
N THR A 185 -5.64 8.36 -25.59
CA THR A 185 -6.42 7.33 -26.28
C THR A 185 -7.64 6.88 -25.51
N VAL A 186 -7.64 6.99 -24.18
CA VAL A 186 -8.79 6.60 -23.36
C VAL A 186 -9.85 7.71 -23.36
N ILE A 187 -11.12 7.30 -23.39
CA ILE A 187 -12.25 8.18 -23.04
C ILE A 187 -12.20 8.53 -21.55
N THR A 188 -13.15 9.34 -21.08
CA THR A 188 -13.29 9.66 -19.65
C THR A 188 -13.31 8.39 -18.79
N LEU A 189 -12.41 8.34 -17.81
CA LEU A 189 -12.28 7.25 -16.85
C LEU A 189 -13.13 7.58 -15.62
N LEU A 190 -14.10 6.73 -15.32
CA LEU A 190 -15.06 6.88 -14.23
C LEU A 190 -15.08 5.60 -13.38
N PRO A 191 -15.04 5.73 -12.03
CA PRO A 191 -15.00 4.56 -11.12
C PRO A 191 -16.12 3.54 -11.34
N HIS A 192 -17.30 3.98 -11.76
CA HIS A 192 -18.47 3.09 -11.91
C HIS A 192 -18.57 2.43 -13.30
N GLN A 193 -17.83 2.92 -14.31
CA GLN A 193 -17.96 2.45 -15.70
C GLN A 193 -16.76 1.60 -16.12
N ASN A 194 -15.56 2.12 -15.94
CA ASN A 194 -14.30 1.52 -16.40
C ASN A 194 -13.25 1.48 -15.27
N SER A 195 -13.68 1.07 -14.07
CA SER A 195 -12.84 0.94 -12.87
C SER A 195 -11.52 0.20 -13.11
N LEU A 196 -11.56 -0.93 -13.81
CA LEU A 196 -10.37 -1.76 -14.03
C LEU A 196 -9.30 -1.03 -14.86
N ILE A 197 -9.72 -0.27 -15.88
CA ILE A 197 -8.81 0.51 -16.73
C ILE A 197 -8.36 1.76 -16.00
N LEU A 198 -9.26 2.40 -15.25
CA LEU A 198 -8.97 3.52 -14.37
C LEU A 198 -7.85 3.19 -13.38
N HIS A 199 -7.99 2.09 -12.63
CA HIS A 199 -6.99 1.62 -11.67
C HIS A 199 -5.68 1.29 -12.36
N ALA A 200 -5.69 0.52 -13.47
CA ALA A 200 -4.46 0.18 -14.18
C ALA A 200 -3.70 1.43 -14.66
N PHE A 201 -4.40 2.43 -15.20
CA PHE A 201 -3.79 3.70 -15.61
C PHE A 201 -3.20 4.47 -14.42
N MET A 202 -3.97 4.60 -13.33
CA MET A 202 -3.55 5.36 -12.16
C MET A 202 -2.47 4.65 -11.34
N ASP A 203 -2.43 3.32 -11.32
CA ASP A 203 -1.39 2.54 -10.66
C ASP A 203 -0.02 2.77 -11.33
N LEU A 204 0.03 2.74 -12.66
CA LEU A 204 1.25 3.07 -13.40
C LEU A 204 1.64 4.55 -13.22
N PHE A 205 0.66 5.46 -13.27
CA PHE A 205 0.90 6.89 -13.04
C PHE A 205 1.49 7.15 -11.64
N CYS A 206 0.91 6.58 -10.60
CA CYS A 206 1.41 6.74 -9.23
C CYS A 206 2.78 6.07 -9.04
N SER A 207 2.99 4.89 -9.63
CA SER A 207 4.29 4.19 -9.59
C SER A 207 5.38 4.99 -10.30
N PHE A 208 5.07 5.60 -11.44
CA PHE A 208 5.97 6.52 -12.15
C PHE A 208 6.38 7.69 -11.26
N ILE A 209 5.42 8.31 -10.56
CA ILE A 209 5.72 9.41 -9.64
C ILE A 209 6.60 8.94 -8.48
N ARG A 210 6.23 7.83 -7.81
CA ARG A 210 6.96 7.29 -6.66
C ARG A 210 8.42 6.95 -6.99
N VAL A 211 8.69 6.29 -8.12
CA VAL A 211 10.07 5.99 -8.57
C VAL A 211 10.88 7.27 -8.71
N ASN A 212 10.31 8.31 -9.33
CA ASN A 212 11.02 9.56 -9.57
C ASN A 212 11.22 10.38 -8.28
N LEU A 213 10.22 10.45 -7.40
CA LEU A 213 10.35 11.08 -6.08
C LEU A 213 11.40 10.35 -5.24
N PHE A 214 11.39 9.02 -5.22
CA PHE A 214 12.37 8.26 -4.46
C PHE A 214 13.80 8.47 -4.98
N SER A 215 13.96 8.70 -6.29
CA SER A 215 15.28 8.94 -6.88
C SER A 215 16.00 10.17 -6.32
N GLU A 216 15.29 11.12 -5.69
CA GLU A 216 15.91 12.26 -5.00
C GLU A 216 16.72 11.85 -3.76
N LYS A 217 16.32 10.75 -3.10
CA LYS A 217 16.95 10.25 -1.87
C LYS A 217 18.26 9.50 -2.11
N ILE A 218 18.60 9.19 -3.36
CA ILE A 218 19.88 8.57 -3.72
C ILE A 218 20.86 9.62 -4.30
N PRO A 219 22.18 9.49 -4.06
CA PRO A 219 23.19 10.47 -4.49
C PRO A 219 23.53 10.39 -6.00
N ARG A 220 22.52 10.52 -6.88
CA ARG A 220 22.61 10.33 -8.35
C ARG A 220 23.76 11.09 -9.01
N LYS A 221 23.92 12.37 -8.64
CA LYS A 221 24.96 13.26 -9.18
C LYS A 221 26.37 12.78 -8.82
N MET A 222 26.56 12.42 -7.55
CA MET A 222 27.84 11.91 -7.04
C MET A 222 28.19 10.56 -7.68
N MET A 223 27.22 9.66 -7.79
CA MET A 223 27.39 8.35 -8.43
C MET A 223 27.89 8.48 -9.86
N LEU A 224 27.22 9.27 -10.69
CA LEU A 224 27.57 9.42 -12.10
C LEU A 224 28.94 10.08 -12.29
N GLN A 225 29.20 11.18 -11.57
CA GLN A 225 30.47 11.91 -11.69
C GLN A 225 31.66 11.09 -11.19
N MET A 226 31.50 10.39 -10.07
CA MET A 226 32.56 9.53 -9.53
C MET A 226 32.84 8.37 -10.47
N TYR A 227 31.81 7.71 -10.98
CA TYR A 227 31.97 6.61 -11.92
C TYR A 227 32.69 7.05 -13.20
N ASN A 228 32.30 8.20 -13.79
CA ASN A 228 32.95 8.71 -15.00
C ASN A 228 34.43 9.09 -14.75
N LEU A 229 34.74 9.68 -13.59
CA LEU A 229 36.12 9.98 -13.20
C LEU A 229 36.98 8.71 -13.11
N LEU A 230 36.48 7.69 -12.42
CA LEU A 230 37.21 6.42 -12.24
C LEU A 230 37.35 5.65 -13.57
N HIS A 231 36.34 5.73 -14.44
CA HIS A 231 36.38 5.13 -15.77
C HIS A 231 37.43 5.81 -16.63
N ALA A 232 37.48 7.14 -16.64
CA ALA A 232 38.49 7.91 -17.36
C ALA A 232 39.91 7.56 -16.90
N MET A 233 40.14 7.46 -15.59
CA MET A 233 41.41 7.00 -14.99
C MET A 233 41.84 5.61 -15.50
N SER A 234 40.87 4.69 -15.64
CA SER A 234 41.14 3.31 -16.05
C SER A 234 41.19 3.10 -17.57
N ARG A 235 40.62 4.01 -18.37
CA ARG A 235 40.34 3.83 -19.82
C ARG A 235 40.90 4.95 -20.70
N ASN A 236 42.08 5.49 -20.36
CA ASN A 236 42.81 6.51 -21.13
C ASN A 236 42.01 7.81 -21.33
N ASP A 237 41.49 8.41 -20.24
CA ASP A 237 40.77 9.69 -20.24
C ASP A 237 39.52 9.73 -21.14
N ARG A 238 38.87 8.58 -21.33
CA ARG A 238 37.60 8.49 -22.06
C ARG A 238 36.41 8.45 -21.12
N ASP A 239 35.41 9.28 -21.45
CA ASP A 239 34.11 9.22 -20.81
C ASP A 239 33.39 7.91 -21.15
N CYS A 240 32.48 7.50 -20.26
CA CYS A 240 31.60 6.36 -20.50
C CYS A 240 30.60 6.69 -21.62
N ASP A 241 30.27 5.72 -22.48
CA ASP A 241 29.39 5.94 -23.65
C ASP A 241 28.01 6.54 -23.29
N PHE A 242 27.47 6.21 -22.12
CA PHE A 242 26.17 6.69 -21.63
C PHE A 242 26.26 7.96 -20.75
N TYR A 243 27.46 8.46 -20.45
CA TYR A 243 27.69 9.53 -19.47
C TYR A 243 26.88 10.78 -19.79
N HIS A 244 27.04 11.34 -21.00
CA HIS A 244 26.36 12.58 -21.37
C HIS A 244 24.83 12.47 -21.36
N ARG A 245 24.29 11.31 -21.75
CA ARG A 245 22.84 11.06 -21.72
C ARG A 245 22.32 11.03 -20.29
N LEU A 246 23.04 10.38 -19.37
CA LEU A 246 22.70 10.38 -17.95
C LEU A 246 22.88 11.76 -17.30
N VAL A 247 23.89 12.54 -17.71
CA VAL A 247 24.06 13.91 -17.21
C VAL A 247 22.84 14.74 -17.60
N GLN A 248 22.43 14.69 -18.87
CA GLN A 248 21.24 15.40 -19.34
C GLN A 248 19.98 14.96 -18.58
N PHE A 249 19.80 13.65 -18.40
CA PHE A 249 18.67 13.09 -17.65
C PHE A 249 18.63 13.57 -16.20
N ILE A 250 19.75 13.52 -15.47
CA ILE A 250 19.77 13.95 -14.06
C ILE A 250 19.56 15.46 -13.97
N ASP A 251 20.22 16.24 -14.82
CA ASP A 251 20.16 17.71 -14.79
C ASP A 251 18.78 18.27 -15.17
N SER A 252 18.12 17.69 -16.17
CA SER A 252 16.77 18.12 -16.59
C SER A 252 15.72 17.89 -15.50
N TYR A 253 15.99 16.99 -14.55
CA TYR A 253 15.04 16.54 -13.53
C TYR A 253 15.63 16.68 -12.12
N ASP A 254 16.32 17.79 -11.88
CA ASP A 254 16.82 18.16 -10.56
C ASP A 254 16.18 19.48 -10.07
N PRO A 255 15.34 19.45 -9.03
CA PRO A 255 14.84 18.26 -8.32
C PRO A 255 13.83 17.46 -9.18
N PRO A 256 13.64 16.14 -8.92
CA PRO A 256 12.78 15.26 -9.73
C PRO A 256 11.34 15.75 -9.88
N LEU A 257 10.79 16.32 -8.82
CA LEU A 257 9.41 16.79 -8.80
C LEU A 257 9.15 17.91 -9.82
N LYS A 258 10.11 18.83 -10.02
CA LYS A 258 9.98 19.87 -11.05
C LYS A 258 9.89 19.23 -12.44
N GLY A 259 10.76 18.25 -12.68
CA GLY A 259 10.75 17.45 -13.90
C GLY A 259 9.44 16.71 -14.14
N LEU A 260 8.83 16.16 -13.08
CA LEU A 260 7.54 15.48 -13.16
C LEU A 260 6.41 16.44 -13.57
N GLN A 261 6.36 17.65 -13.00
CA GLN A 261 5.36 18.65 -13.37
C GLN A 261 5.46 19.06 -14.85
N GLU A 262 6.68 19.16 -15.38
CA GLU A 262 6.90 19.52 -16.79
C GLU A 262 6.48 18.38 -17.73
N ASP A 263 6.90 17.14 -17.46
CA ASP A 263 6.61 15.98 -18.30
C ASP A 263 5.12 15.59 -18.30
N LEU A 264 4.44 15.73 -17.15
CA LEU A 264 3.04 15.32 -16.97
C LEU A 264 2.03 16.40 -17.34
N ASN A 265 2.47 17.59 -17.77
CA ASN A 265 1.59 18.69 -18.15
C ASN A 265 0.55 18.29 -19.22
N PHE A 266 0.94 17.47 -20.21
CA PHE A 266 0.01 16.97 -21.24
C PHE A 266 -1.01 15.96 -20.71
N VAL A 267 -0.71 15.30 -19.59
CA VAL A 267 -1.58 14.31 -18.94
C VAL A 267 -2.48 14.97 -17.90
N SER A 268 -2.09 16.14 -17.39
CA SER A 268 -2.75 16.92 -16.35
C SER A 268 -4.28 16.97 -16.48
N PRO A 269 -4.89 17.32 -17.64
CA PRO A 269 -6.34 17.43 -17.73
C PRO A 269 -7.06 16.12 -17.44
N ARG A 270 -6.51 15.00 -17.93
CA ARG A 270 -7.03 13.64 -17.71
C ARG A 270 -6.94 13.24 -16.24
N ILE A 271 -5.84 13.61 -15.56
CA ILE A 271 -5.66 13.35 -14.13
C ILE A 271 -6.73 14.08 -13.35
N GLY A 272 -6.92 15.37 -13.54
CA GLY A 272 -7.93 16.05 -12.74
C GLY A 272 -9.37 15.59 -13.04
N GLU A 273 -9.70 15.12 -14.26
CA GLU A 273 -11.00 14.48 -14.53
C GLU A 273 -11.18 13.22 -13.68
N VAL A 274 -10.12 12.41 -13.55
CA VAL A 274 -10.11 11.23 -12.67
C VAL A 274 -10.27 11.62 -11.21
N LEU A 275 -9.53 12.64 -10.73
CA LEU A 275 -9.57 13.07 -9.33
C LEU A 275 -10.96 13.60 -8.93
N GLU A 276 -11.63 14.34 -9.83
CA GLU A 276 -13.02 14.76 -9.61
C GLU A 276 -13.99 13.58 -9.58
N ALA A 277 -13.77 12.57 -10.43
CA ALA A 277 -14.64 11.40 -10.51
C ALA A 277 -14.58 10.51 -9.26
N VAL A 278 -13.45 10.44 -8.56
CA VAL A 278 -13.30 9.68 -7.30
C VAL A 278 -13.75 10.47 -6.05
N GLY A 279 -13.86 11.80 -6.15
CA GLY A 279 -14.26 12.69 -5.05
C GLY A 279 -15.48 12.25 -4.25
N PRO A 280 -16.60 11.82 -4.88
CA PRO A 280 -17.79 11.36 -4.16
C PRO A 280 -17.54 10.18 -3.19
N ILE A 281 -16.64 9.26 -3.55
CA ILE A 281 -16.30 8.09 -2.72
C ILE A 281 -15.40 8.53 -1.55
N ILE A 282 -14.47 9.45 -1.80
CA ILE A 282 -13.64 10.07 -0.75
C ILE A 282 -14.54 10.78 0.28
N PHE A 283 -15.47 11.63 -0.18
CA PHE A 283 -16.38 12.33 0.74
C PHE A 283 -17.26 11.37 1.55
N LEU A 284 -17.73 10.27 0.94
CA LEU A 284 -18.48 9.24 1.66
C LEU A 284 -17.64 8.59 2.77
N SER A 285 -16.36 8.29 2.50
CA SER A 285 -15.47 7.65 3.47
C SER A 285 -15.11 8.53 4.67
N THR A 286 -15.20 9.86 4.52
CA THR A 286 -14.97 10.83 5.60
C THR A 286 -16.21 11.03 6.48
N ASP A 287 -17.42 10.76 5.97
CA ASP A 287 -18.66 10.92 6.73
C ASP A 287 -18.98 9.66 7.55
N THR A 288 -18.29 9.50 8.68
CA THR A 288 -18.47 8.38 9.62
C THR A 288 -19.91 8.22 10.12
N ARG A 289 -20.65 9.34 10.25
CA ARG A 289 -22.06 9.34 10.66
C ARG A 289 -22.94 8.76 9.57
N LYS A 290 -22.74 9.15 8.31
CA LYS A 290 -23.49 8.60 7.18
C LYS A 290 -23.18 7.12 6.96
N LEU A 291 -21.91 6.72 7.05
CA LEU A 291 -21.51 5.31 6.95
C LEU A 291 -22.25 4.44 7.98
N ARG A 292 -22.34 4.92 9.23
CA ARG A 292 -23.06 4.24 10.32
C ARG A 292 -24.57 4.23 10.12
N ASN A 293 -25.18 5.39 9.89
CA ASN A 293 -26.63 5.55 9.88
C ASN A 293 -27.31 4.85 8.69
N GLU A 294 -26.65 4.83 7.54
CA GLU A 294 -27.13 4.11 6.35
C GLU A 294 -26.62 2.66 6.30
N GLY A 295 -25.72 2.26 7.21
CA GLY A 295 -25.27 0.87 7.34
C GLY A 295 -24.49 0.36 6.12
N PHE A 296 -23.58 1.17 5.56
CA PHE A 296 -22.77 0.77 4.40
C PHE A 296 -21.91 -0.46 4.68
N LEU A 297 -21.39 -0.57 5.90
CA LEU A 297 -20.57 -1.67 6.39
C LEU A 297 -21.30 -2.54 7.43
N SER A 298 -22.63 -2.43 7.51
CA SER A 298 -23.41 -3.24 8.46
C SER A 298 -23.87 -4.53 7.79
N PRO A 299 -23.69 -5.71 8.43
CA PRO A 299 -24.12 -7.00 7.86
C PRO A 299 -25.65 -7.16 7.79
N TYR A 300 -26.40 -6.26 8.43
CA TYR A 300 -27.86 -6.18 8.37
C TYR A 300 -28.31 -4.74 8.11
N HIS A 301 -29.48 -4.58 7.51
CA HIS A 301 -30.02 -3.26 7.21
C HIS A 301 -30.46 -2.52 8.48
N PRO A 302 -29.93 -1.31 8.79
CA PRO A 302 -30.25 -0.60 10.04
C PRO A 302 -31.75 -0.31 10.25
N ARG A 303 -32.49 -0.09 9.15
CA ARG A 303 -33.95 0.18 9.17
C ARG A 303 -34.83 -1.05 8.98
N TYR A 304 -34.27 -2.16 8.48
CA TYR A 304 -35.03 -3.38 8.13
C TYR A 304 -34.23 -4.61 8.56
N PRO A 305 -34.06 -4.85 9.87
CA PRO A 305 -33.17 -5.90 10.36
C PRO A 305 -33.55 -7.32 9.89
N ASP A 306 -34.81 -7.53 9.49
CA ASP A 306 -35.30 -8.79 8.93
C ASP A 306 -34.71 -9.09 7.54
N ILE A 307 -34.14 -8.09 6.86
CA ILE A 307 -33.39 -8.25 5.61
C ILE A 307 -31.94 -8.56 5.98
N LEU A 308 -31.64 -9.86 6.08
CA LEU A 308 -30.33 -10.40 6.44
C LEU A 308 -29.35 -10.49 5.26
N THR A 309 -29.79 -10.12 4.05
CA THR A 309 -29.01 -10.21 2.82
C THR A 309 -28.85 -8.82 2.21
N ASN A 310 -27.60 -8.35 2.13
CA ASN A 310 -27.12 -7.05 1.66
C ASN A 310 -27.19 -5.90 2.67
N SER A 311 -26.07 -5.17 2.78
CA SER A 311 -26.07 -3.80 3.29
C SER A 311 -27.08 -2.95 2.49
N ALA A 312 -27.49 -1.80 3.03
CA ALA A 312 -28.44 -0.92 2.34
C ALA A 312 -27.93 -0.48 0.95
N HIS A 313 -26.62 -0.51 0.73
CA HIS A 313 -25.94 0.04 -0.45
C HIS A 313 -24.74 -0.82 -0.89
N PRO A 314 -24.95 -2.06 -1.38
CA PRO A 314 -23.87 -3.02 -1.60
C PRO A 314 -22.86 -2.56 -2.65
N MET A 315 -23.31 -1.96 -3.76
CA MET A 315 -22.40 -1.44 -4.80
C MET A 315 -21.51 -0.30 -4.29
N ARG A 316 -22.10 0.70 -3.62
CA ARG A 316 -21.32 1.83 -3.07
C ARG A 316 -20.42 1.41 -1.91
N ALA A 317 -20.82 0.37 -1.17
CA ALA A 317 -19.98 -0.19 -0.12
C ALA A 317 -18.75 -0.89 -0.71
N GLN A 318 -18.90 -1.56 -1.87
CA GLN A 318 -17.78 -2.17 -2.58
C GLN A 318 -16.74 -1.13 -3.01
N ASP A 319 -17.17 0.04 -3.48
CA ASP A 319 -16.27 1.12 -3.89
C ASP A 319 -15.39 1.65 -2.73
N LEU A 320 -15.81 1.47 -1.47
CA LEU A 320 -15.01 1.87 -0.31
C LEU A 320 -13.72 1.03 -0.17
N ALA A 321 -13.63 -0.14 -0.78
CA ALA A 321 -12.40 -0.94 -0.77
C ALA A 321 -11.23 -0.25 -1.48
N ASP A 322 -11.53 0.67 -2.41
CA ASP A 322 -10.54 1.37 -3.24
C ASP A 322 -10.21 2.79 -2.73
N VAL A 323 -10.86 3.26 -1.65
CA VAL A 323 -10.75 4.66 -1.22
C VAL A 323 -9.33 5.06 -0.81
N THR A 324 -8.54 4.11 -0.29
CA THR A 324 -7.13 4.34 0.05
C THR A 324 -6.33 4.73 -1.19
N SER A 325 -6.52 4.00 -2.29
CA SER A 325 -5.89 4.35 -3.57
C SER A 325 -6.36 5.71 -4.06
N TYR A 326 -7.65 6.02 -3.96
CA TYR A 326 -8.18 7.32 -4.39
C TYR A 326 -7.62 8.51 -3.61
N ARG A 327 -7.41 8.36 -2.30
CA ARG A 327 -6.73 9.36 -1.48
C ARG A 327 -5.28 9.55 -1.94
N GLU A 328 -4.54 8.46 -2.17
CA GLU A 328 -3.16 8.54 -2.68
C GLU A 328 -3.09 9.20 -4.06
N TRP A 329 -4.04 8.89 -4.96
CA TRP A 329 -4.14 9.51 -6.28
C TRP A 329 -4.34 11.02 -6.17
N VAL A 330 -5.16 11.49 -5.22
CA VAL A 330 -5.38 12.92 -4.96
C VAL A 330 -4.09 13.58 -4.45
N LEU A 331 -3.38 12.96 -3.51
CA LEU A 331 -2.13 13.48 -2.96
C LEU A 331 -1.03 13.58 -4.04
N LEU A 332 -0.82 12.52 -4.81
CA LEU A 332 0.20 12.49 -5.87
C LEU A 332 -0.22 13.34 -7.07
N GLY A 333 -1.49 13.26 -7.46
CA GLY A 333 -2.03 13.92 -8.64
C GLY A 333 -1.96 15.44 -8.54
N TYR A 334 -2.42 16.05 -7.44
CA TYR A 334 -2.33 17.50 -7.28
C TYR A 334 -0.90 18.00 -6.99
N LEU A 335 -0.01 17.13 -6.50
CA LEU A 335 1.40 17.46 -6.32
C LEU A 335 2.12 17.65 -7.67
N VAL A 336 1.86 16.76 -8.64
CA VAL A 336 2.51 16.80 -9.97
C VAL A 336 1.70 17.52 -11.05
N CYS A 337 0.38 17.67 -10.86
CA CYS A 337 -0.53 18.38 -11.75
C CYS A 337 -1.23 19.53 -10.99
N PRO A 338 -0.47 20.57 -10.57
CA PRO A 338 -0.98 21.60 -9.66
C PRO A 338 -2.08 22.47 -10.28
N ASP A 339 -2.09 22.65 -11.60
CA ASP A 339 -3.11 23.46 -12.29
C ASP A 339 -4.52 22.85 -12.17
N GLU A 340 -4.61 21.55 -11.91
CA GLU A 340 -5.89 20.86 -11.72
C GLU A 340 -6.59 21.30 -10.42
N LEU A 341 -5.88 21.87 -9.45
CA LEU A 341 -6.48 22.48 -8.26
C LEU A 341 -7.33 23.72 -8.58
N LEU A 342 -7.17 24.31 -9.76
CA LEU A 342 -7.96 25.46 -10.21
C LEU A 342 -9.37 25.08 -10.70
N ARG A 343 -9.74 23.80 -10.65
CA ARG A 343 -11.11 23.37 -10.89
C ARG A 343 -11.99 23.56 -9.66
N VAL A 344 -13.29 23.75 -9.90
CA VAL A 344 -14.25 24.19 -8.88
C VAL A 344 -14.39 23.19 -7.72
N THR A 345 -14.46 21.89 -8.01
CA THR A 345 -14.65 20.83 -6.99
C THR A 345 -13.33 20.32 -6.41
N SER A 346 -12.20 20.63 -7.06
CA SER A 346 -10.88 20.10 -6.69
C SER A 346 -10.37 20.63 -5.35
N ILE A 347 -10.76 21.86 -4.96
CA ILE A 347 -10.39 22.44 -3.66
C ILE A 347 -10.95 21.59 -2.51
N ASP A 348 -12.23 21.22 -2.56
CA ASP A 348 -12.88 20.48 -1.48
C ASP A 348 -12.29 19.07 -1.35
N ILE A 349 -12.02 18.42 -2.48
CA ILE A 349 -11.38 17.10 -2.52
C ILE A 349 -9.97 17.17 -1.92
N ALA A 350 -9.14 18.11 -2.40
CA ALA A 350 -7.78 18.29 -1.91
C ALA A 350 -7.74 18.64 -0.43
N LEU A 351 -8.62 19.54 0.04
CA LEU A 351 -8.69 19.95 1.44
C LEU A 351 -8.95 18.76 2.37
N VAL A 352 -9.91 17.89 2.03
CA VAL A 352 -10.23 16.71 2.83
C VAL A 352 -9.01 15.80 2.95
N VAL A 353 -8.35 15.49 1.84
CA VAL A 353 -7.24 14.52 1.85
C VAL A 353 -5.97 15.11 2.47
N LEU A 354 -5.64 16.38 2.20
CA LEU A 354 -4.50 17.06 2.79
C LEU A 354 -4.65 17.25 4.30
N LYS A 355 -5.87 17.50 4.79
CA LYS A 355 -6.11 17.68 6.23
C LYS A 355 -5.92 16.38 7.02
N GLU A 356 -6.05 15.23 6.38
CA GLU A 356 -5.98 13.90 7.00
C GLU A 356 -4.56 13.33 7.04
N ASN A 357 -3.61 13.88 6.28
CA ASN A 357 -2.27 13.29 6.13
C ASN A 357 -1.17 14.31 6.39
N LEU A 358 -0.07 13.88 7.01
CA LEU A 358 1.11 14.73 7.22
C LEU A 358 2.28 14.31 6.35
N ILE A 359 2.31 13.04 5.97
CA ILE A 359 3.35 12.46 5.14
C ILE A 359 2.75 11.90 3.86
N LEU A 360 3.59 11.81 2.83
CA LEU A 360 3.31 11.06 1.62
C LEU A 360 4.27 9.88 1.56
N THR A 361 3.74 8.67 1.66
CA THR A 361 4.56 7.45 1.56
C THR A 361 5.05 7.26 0.13
N VAL A 362 6.37 7.19 -0.02
CA VAL A 362 7.03 6.95 -1.30
C VAL A 362 7.22 5.45 -1.50
N PHE A 363 7.86 4.77 -0.55
CA PHE A 363 8.06 3.33 -0.59
C PHE A 363 8.35 2.78 0.82
N ARG A 364 7.59 1.79 1.28
CA ARG A 364 7.75 1.18 2.63
C ARG A 364 7.63 2.22 3.76
N ASP A 365 8.71 2.45 4.51
CA ASP A 365 8.90 3.46 5.54
C ASP A 365 9.53 4.76 5.03
N GLU A 366 9.89 4.85 3.75
CA GLU A 366 10.38 6.09 3.14
C GLU A 366 9.21 7.00 2.77
N TYR A 367 9.22 8.21 3.31
CA TYR A 367 8.19 9.23 3.07
C TYR A 367 8.79 10.62 2.79
N VAL A 368 7.95 11.53 2.29
CA VAL A 368 8.22 12.96 2.22
C VAL A 368 7.21 13.74 3.06
N LEU A 369 7.60 14.93 3.53
CA LEU A 369 6.73 15.79 4.32
C LEU A 369 5.74 16.49 3.38
N LEU A 370 4.50 16.00 3.37
CA LEU A 370 3.48 16.32 2.38
C LEU A 370 3.26 17.82 2.23
N HIS A 371 3.07 18.52 3.36
CA HIS A 371 2.75 19.94 3.32
C HIS A 371 3.95 20.82 2.91
N GLU A 372 5.18 20.40 3.21
CA GLU A 372 6.38 21.14 2.80
C GLU A 372 6.52 21.11 1.28
N ASP A 373 6.29 19.94 0.66
CA ASP A 373 6.32 19.81 -0.80
C ASP A 373 5.19 20.59 -1.48
N TYR A 374 3.98 20.61 -0.92
CA TYR A 374 2.90 21.46 -1.44
C TYR A 374 3.24 22.95 -1.34
N GLN A 375 3.89 23.38 -0.26
CA GLN A 375 4.34 24.77 -0.12
C GLN A 375 5.49 25.11 -1.08
N LEU A 376 6.39 24.17 -1.32
CA LEU A 376 7.59 24.39 -2.14
C LEU A 376 7.32 24.29 -3.64
N TYR A 377 6.45 23.37 -4.08
CA TYR A 377 6.29 23.02 -5.50
C TYR A 377 4.89 23.30 -6.08
N VAL A 378 3.84 23.31 -5.25
CA VAL A 378 2.46 23.56 -5.72
C VAL A 378 2.12 25.05 -5.57
N LEU A 379 2.34 25.64 -4.39
CA LEU A 379 2.00 27.03 -4.11
C LEU A 379 2.61 28.03 -5.12
N PRO A 380 3.90 27.93 -5.53
CA PRO A 380 4.45 28.85 -6.52
C PRO A 380 3.70 28.81 -7.86
N ARG A 381 3.30 27.62 -8.33
CA ARG A 381 2.53 27.45 -9.58
C ARG A 381 1.16 28.13 -9.49
N ILE A 382 0.45 27.93 -8.38
CA ILE A 382 -0.83 28.59 -8.14
C ILE A 382 -0.68 30.13 -8.10
N LEU A 383 0.39 30.63 -7.48
CA LEU A 383 0.68 32.07 -7.45
C LEU A 383 1.00 32.65 -8.83
N GLU A 384 1.64 31.88 -9.71
CA GLU A 384 1.85 32.25 -11.11
C GLU A 384 0.53 32.36 -11.86
N SER A 385 -0.34 31.34 -11.79
CA SER A 385 -1.67 31.36 -12.42
C SER A 385 -2.54 32.51 -11.90
N LYS A 386 -2.52 32.76 -10.58
CA LYS A 386 -3.19 33.93 -9.98
C LYS A 386 -2.68 35.26 -10.56
N LYS A 387 -1.36 35.43 -10.74
CA LYS A 387 -0.77 36.64 -11.34
C LYS A 387 -1.17 36.77 -12.81
N MET A 388 -1.19 35.67 -13.57
CA MET A 388 -1.60 35.66 -14.97
C MET A 388 -3.08 36.07 -15.11
N ALA A 389 -3.97 35.49 -14.32
CA ALA A 389 -5.39 35.84 -14.29
C ALA A 389 -5.62 37.32 -13.97
N LYS A 390 -4.89 37.87 -12.97
CA LYS A 390 -4.95 39.30 -12.62
C LYS A 390 -4.51 40.24 -13.75
N SER A 391 -3.61 39.78 -14.63
CA SER A 391 -3.07 40.59 -15.74
C SER A 391 -4.01 40.69 -16.96
N GLY A 392 -5.13 39.97 -16.97
CA GLY A 392 -6.20 40.13 -17.97
C GLY A 392 -5.88 39.62 -19.38
N ARG A 393 -5.00 38.62 -19.52
CA ARG A 393 -4.64 38.03 -20.84
C ARG A 393 -5.68 37.07 -21.42
N SER A 394 -6.73 36.71 -20.68
CA SER A 394 -7.84 35.85 -21.11
C SER A 394 -9.19 36.61 -21.16
N LYS A 395 -10.25 35.97 -21.68
CA LYS A 395 -11.61 36.57 -21.71
C LYS A 395 -12.04 36.93 -20.29
N GLN A 396 -12.47 38.17 -20.08
CA GLN A 396 -12.57 38.80 -18.74
C GLN A 396 -13.34 37.98 -17.68
N LYS A 397 -14.41 37.26 -18.03
CA LYS A 397 -15.16 36.41 -17.08
C LYS A 397 -14.43 35.14 -16.65
N GLU A 398 -13.62 34.54 -17.52
CA GLU A 398 -12.83 33.34 -17.20
C GLU A 398 -11.65 33.73 -16.29
N ALA A 399 -11.02 34.88 -16.55
CA ALA A 399 -9.96 35.45 -15.72
C ALA A 399 -10.42 35.71 -14.27
N ASP A 400 -11.62 36.27 -14.08
CA ASP A 400 -12.15 36.57 -12.75
C ASP A 400 -12.40 35.29 -11.92
N LEU A 401 -12.94 34.25 -12.56
CA LEU A 401 -13.18 32.95 -11.91
C LEU A 401 -11.86 32.29 -11.53
N GLU A 402 -10.91 32.19 -12.46
CA GLU A 402 -9.60 31.60 -12.24
C GLU A 402 -8.85 32.33 -11.10
N TYR A 403 -8.89 33.67 -11.08
CA TYR A 403 -8.32 34.46 -10.00
C TYR A 403 -8.97 34.16 -8.64
N SER A 404 -10.30 34.03 -8.60
CA SER A 404 -11.04 33.70 -7.38
C SER A 404 -10.66 32.32 -6.85
N VAL A 405 -10.63 31.31 -7.73
CA VAL A 405 -10.28 29.94 -7.36
C VAL A 405 -8.81 29.85 -6.92
N ALA A 406 -7.88 30.45 -7.68
CA ALA A 406 -6.46 30.47 -7.30
C ALA A 406 -6.22 31.13 -5.94
N LYS A 407 -6.98 32.18 -5.61
CA LYS A 407 -6.93 32.81 -4.28
C LYS A 407 -7.43 31.87 -3.17
N GLN A 408 -8.45 31.05 -3.44
CA GLN A 408 -8.94 30.06 -2.49
C GLN A 408 -7.93 28.91 -2.31
N VAL A 409 -7.32 28.43 -3.38
CA VAL A 409 -6.27 27.40 -3.33
C VAL A 409 -5.06 27.89 -2.54
N GLU A 410 -4.57 29.11 -2.79
CA GLU A 410 -3.48 29.73 -2.03
C GLU A 410 -3.77 29.76 -0.53
N LYS A 411 -5.00 30.18 -0.16
CA LYS A 411 -5.43 30.20 1.23
C LYS A 411 -5.46 28.78 1.82
N MET A 412 -6.04 27.83 1.10
CA MET A 412 -6.15 26.43 1.53
C MET A 412 -4.77 25.80 1.78
N ILE A 413 -3.82 25.92 0.84
CA ILE A 413 -2.45 25.38 1.01
C ILE A 413 -1.72 26.07 2.18
N SER A 414 -1.98 27.35 2.42
CA SER A 414 -1.34 28.12 3.51
C SER A 414 -1.85 27.70 4.89
N GLU A 415 -3.11 27.27 5.02
CA GLU A 415 -3.77 26.97 6.30
C GLU A 415 -3.87 25.46 6.59
N VAL A 416 -3.92 24.59 5.57
CA VAL A 416 -4.24 23.17 5.74
C VAL A 416 -3.22 22.41 6.57
N HIS A 417 -1.94 22.79 6.53
CA HIS A 417 -0.91 22.17 7.36
C HIS A 417 -1.22 22.34 8.85
N GLU A 418 -1.59 23.54 9.28
CA GLU A 418 -1.96 23.77 10.68
C GLU A 418 -3.23 23.00 11.07
N GLN A 419 -4.20 22.91 10.16
CA GLN A 419 -5.40 22.11 10.39
C GLN A 419 -5.07 20.63 10.54
N ALA A 420 -4.17 20.09 9.71
CA ALA A 420 -3.76 18.69 9.76
C ALA A 420 -3.07 18.38 11.10
N LEU A 421 -2.13 19.22 11.53
CA LEU A 421 -1.43 19.05 12.83
C LEU A 421 -2.39 19.02 14.03
N LEU A 422 -3.53 19.70 13.95
CA LEU A 422 -4.51 19.77 15.04
C LEU A 422 -5.61 18.70 14.98
N SER A 423 -5.89 18.13 13.81
CA SER A 423 -7.11 17.33 13.60
C SER A 423 -6.94 16.00 12.89
N CYS A 424 -5.77 15.69 12.31
CA CYS A 424 -5.60 14.42 11.60
C CYS A 424 -5.82 13.21 12.51
N ASP A 425 -5.20 13.17 13.70
CA ASP A 425 -5.35 12.03 14.62
C ASP A 425 -6.81 11.85 15.07
N SER A 426 -7.52 12.93 15.43
CA SER A 426 -8.92 12.83 15.84
C SER A 426 -9.85 12.33 14.73
N ILE A 427 -9.63 12.76 13.48
CA ILE A 427 -10.37 12.25 12.32
C ILE A 427 -10.15 10.74 12.15
N HIS A 428 -8.90 10.30 12.19
CA HIS A 428 -8.54 8.89 12.05
C HIS A 428 -9.03 8.06 13.24
N HIS A 429 -8.94 8.57 14.46
CA HIS A 429 -9.46 7.91 15.65
C HIS A 429 -10.99 7.69 15.58
N GLU A 430 -11.78 8.66 15.10
CA GLU A 430 -13.22 8.47 14.88
C GLU A 430 -13.52 7.37 13.86
N ARG A 431 -12.71 7.24 12.80
CA ARG A 431 -12.81 6.14 11.82
C ARG A 431 -12.48 4.79 12.44
N ARG A 432 -11.40 4.72 13.24
CA ARG A 432 -11.04 3.50 13.99
C ARG A 432 -12.16 3.06 14.93
N ILE A 433 -12.84 4.00 15.61
CA ILE A 433 -14.02 3.69 16.44
C ILE A 433 -15.16 3.10 15.61
N LEU A 434 -15.49 3.70 14.45
CA LEU A 434 -16.51 3.16 13.54
C LEU A 434 -16.16 1.74 13.10
N LEU A 435 -14.94 1.53 12.62
CA LEU A 435 -14.49 0.23 12.10
C LEU A 435 -14.45 -0.83 13.20
N LYS A 436 -14.00 -0.47 14.41
CA LYS A 436 -14.05 -1.36 15.59
C LYS A 436 -15.47 -1.87 15.84
N GLN A 437 -16.47 -1.00 15.73
CA GLN A 437 -17.87 -1.37 15.91
C GLN A 437 -18.38 -2.27 14.79
N GLU A 438 -18.15 -1.89 13.52
CA GLU A 438 -18.68 -2.65 12.38
C GLU A 438 -17.97 -3.99 12.19
N ILE A 439 -16.64 -4.06 12.31
CA ILE A 439 -15.89 -5.34 12.26
C ILE A 439 -16.30 -6.24 13.42
N GLY A 440 -16.43 -5.69 14.64
CA GLY A 440 -16.90 -6.47 15.78
C GLY A 440 -18.28 -7.09 15.55
N ARG A 441 -19.21 -6.33 14.94
CA ARG A 441 -20.53 -6.86 14.53
C ARG A 441 -20.42 -7.93 13.45
N MET A 442 -19.60 -7.71 12.43
CA MET A 442 -19.39 -8.69 11.36
C MET A 442 -18.85 -10.03 11.90
N VAL A 443 -17.85 -9.99 12.77
CA VAL A 443 -17.27 -11.20 13.38
C VAL A 443 -18.34 -11.99 14.12
N LEU A 444 -19.13 -11.34 14.98
CA LEU A 444 -20.21 -12.00 15.71
C LEU A 444 -21.29 -12.56 14.77
N PHE A 445 -21.72 -11.75 13.81
CA PHE A 445 -22.80 -12.09 12.88
C PHE A 445 -22.44 -13.27 11.98
N PHE A 446 -21.26 -13.27 11.37
CA PHE A 446 -20.84 -14.35 10.47
C PHE A 446 -20.36 -15.60 11.21
N THR A 447 -20.01 -15.48 12.50
CA THR A 447 -19.80 -16.65 13.35
C THR A 447 -21.12 -17.36 13.65
N ASP A 448 -22.18 -16.61 13.94
CA ASP A 448 -23.52 -17.16 14.22
C ASP A 448 -24.23 -17.66 12.95
N GLN A 449 -24.13 -16.90 11.85
CA GLN A 449 -24.75 -17.21 10.55
C GLN A 449 -23.73 -17.27 9.39
N PRO A 450 -22.91 -18.32 9.30
CA PRO A 450 -21.87 -18.41 8.27
C PRO A 450 -22.36 -18.40 6.82
N SER A 451 -23.59 -18.84 6.57
CA SER A 451 -24.20 -18.86 5.24
C SER A 451 -24.34 -17.47 4.62
N LEU A 452 -24.38 -16.42 5.45
CA LEU A 452 -24.49 -15.02 5.03
C LEU A 452 -23.13 -14.37 4.71
N LEU A 453 -22.01 -15.06 4.97
CA LEU A 453 -20.69 -14.53 4.66
C LEU A 453 -20.48 -14.40 3.15
N ALA A 454 -20.81 -15.44 2.38
CA ALA A 454 -20.64 -15.47 0.94
C ALA A 454 -21.36 -14.32 0.19
N PRO A 455 -22.67 -14.06 0.40
CA PRO A 455 -23.33 -12.93 -0.27
C PRO A 455 -22.79 -11.56 0.16
N ASN A 456 -22.18 -11.45 1.34
CA ASN A 456 -21.65 -10.19 1.88
C ASN A 456 -20.12 -10.06 1.74
N ILE A 457 -19.45 -10.94 0.99
CA ILE A 457 -17.98 -10.99 0.93
C ILE A 457 -17.33 -9.68 0.45
N GLN A 458 -17.98 -8.97 -0.48
CA GLN A 458 -17.49 -7.68 -0.97
C GLN A 458 -17.48 -6.61 0.14
N MET A 459 -18.50 -6.61 1.01
CA MET A 459 -18.54 -5.72 2.17
C MET A 459 -17.44 -6.06 3.20
N VAL A 460 -17.14 -7.35 3.38
CA VAL A 460 -16.03 -7.80 4.23
C VAL A 460 -14.70 -7.27 3.67
N PHE A 461 -14.47 -7.37 2.36
CA PHE A 461 -13.27 -6.79 1.74
C PHE A 461 -13.18 -5.27 1.94
N SER A 462 -14.27 -4.53 1.79
CA SER A 462 -14.28 -3.09 2.05
C SER A 462 -13.97 -2.75 3.51
N ALA A 463 -14.53 -3.49 4.47
CA ALA A 463 -14.26 -3.27 5.89
C ALA A 463 -12.80 -3.60 6.25
N LEU A 464 -12.26 -4.70 5.73
CA LEU A 464 -10.85 -5.07 5.88
C LEU A 464 -9.94 -3.99 5.28
N ALA A 465 -10.22 -3.53 4.06
CA ALA A 465 -9.41 -2.51 3.39
C ALA A 465 -9.38 -1.18 4.16
N LEU A 466 -10.52 -0.74 4.70
CA LEU A 466 -10.60 0.47 5.53
C LEU A 466 -9.84 0.28 6.84
N ALA A 467 -10.01 -0.84 7.54
CA ALA A 467 -9.27 -1.10 8.78
C ALA A 467 -7.77 -1.23 8.57
N GLN A 468 -7.34 -1.91 7.50
CA GLN A 468 -5.95 -1.98 7.07
C GLN A 468 -5.38 -0.57 6.86
N SER A 469 -6.13 0.31 6.17
CA SER A 469 -5.68 1.68 5.91
C SER A 469 -5.50 2.50 7.19
N GLU A 470 -6.42 2.38 8.16
CA GLU A 470 -6.34 3.12 9.43
C GLU A 470 -5.21 2.61 10.34
N ILE A 471 -4.97 1.30 10.36
CA ILE A 471 -3.85 0.71 11.12
C ILE A 471 -2.51 1.13 10.51
N ILE A 472 -2.38 1.05 9.19
CA ILE A 472 -1.15 1.48 8.50
C ILE A 472 -0.91 2.98 8.72
N TRP A 473 -1.95 3.80 8.56
CA TRP A 473 -1.85 5.24 8.79
C TRP A 473 -1.37 5.56 10.20
N TYR A 474 -1.90 4.87 11.21
CA TYR A 474 -1.49 5.06 12.61
C TYR A 474 0.02 4.82 12.78
N PHE A 475 0.53 3.66 12.36
CA PHE A 475 1.96 3.34 12.52
C PHE A 475 2.88 4.19 11.63
N GLN A 476 2.38 4.69 10.51
CA GLN A 476 3.08 5.65 9.66
C GLN A 476 3.26 7.02 10.30
N HIS A 477 2.32 7.43 11.16
CA HIS A 477 2.32 8.78 11.73
C HIS A 477 2.83 8.82 13.17
N VAL A 478 2.91 7.69 13.89
CA VAL A 478 3.51 7.61 15.23
C VAL A 478 4.97 8.10 15.17
N GLY A 479 5.29 9.09 16.01
CA GLY A 479 6.65 9.65 16.08
C GLY A 479 7.00 10.65 14.98
N ILE A 480 6.07 10.95 14.05
CA ILE A 480 6.29 11.99 13.04
C ILE A 480 6.26 13.38 13.69
N ALA A 481 7.27 14.17 13.39
CA ALA A 481 7.34 15.58 13.73
C ALA A 481 7.39 16.42 12.45
N SER A 482 6.61 17.50 12.40
CA SER A 482 6.57 18.41 11.25
C SER A 482 6.97 19.83 11.67
N SER A 483 7.59 20.56 10.75
CA SER A 483 8.01 21.94 11.00
C SER A 483 6.89 22.92 10.65
N LYS A 484 6.51 23.80 11.59
CA LYS A 484 5.70 24.98 11.24
C LYS A 484 6.62 25.96 10.50
N SER A 485 6.30 26.28 9.24
CA SER A 485 7.17 27.08 8.37
C SER A 485 7.75 28.33 9.05
N LYS A 486 9.03 28.62 8.73
CA LYS A 486 9.92 29.70 9.23
C LYS A 486 10.38 29.64 10.69
N ALA A 487 9.78 28.84 11.57
CA ALA A 487 10.31 28.63 12.92
C ALA A 487 10.95 27.23 13.01
N ALA A 488 12.23 27.14 13.36
CA ALA A 488 12.98 25.89 13.49
C ALA A 488 12.49 24.94 14.61
N ARG A 489 11.28 25.15 15.16
CA ARG A 489 10.69 24.26 16.17
C ARG A 489 9.81 23.23 15.48
N MET A 490 10.27 21.99 15.47
CA MET A 490 9.45 20.85 15.10
C MET A 490 8.31 20.70 16.11
N VAL A 491 7.08 20.56 15.62
CA VAL A 491 5.90 20.27 16.42
C VAL A 491 5.60 18.78 16.23
N PRO A 492 5.78 17.94 17.27
CA PRO A 492 5.36 16.56 17.20
C PRO A 492 3.83 16.49 17.14
N VAL A 493 3.30 15.55 16.38
CA VAL A 493 1.87 15.26 16.42
C VAL A 493 1.60 14.32 17.58
N ASP A 494 0.67 14.72 18.44
CA ASP A 494 0.31 13.97 19.65
C ASP A 494 -0.64 12.83 19.26
N ILE A 495 -0.06 11.74 18.76
CA ILE A 495 -0.78 10.50 18.51
C ILE A 495 -0.74 9.67 19.77
N ASP A 496 -1.91 9.31 20.30
CA ASP A 496 -1.99 8.52 21.52
C ASP A 496 -1.37 7.12 21.31
N PRO A 497 -0.23 6.82 21.95
CA PRO A 497 0.39 5.49 21.87
C PRO A 497 -0.44 4.42 22.60
N ASN A 498 -1.48 4.81 23.34
CA ASN A 498 -2.36 3.92 24.11
C ASN A 498 -3.71 3.69 23.44
N ASP A 499 -3.91 4.09 22.18
CA ASP A 499 -5.20 3.93 21.50
C ASP A 499 -5.66 2.45 21.54
N PRO A 500 -6.68 2.12 22.34
CA PRO A 500 -7.08 0.73 22.54
C PRO A 500 -7.74 0.15 21.29
N THR A 501 -8.16 0.99 20.34
CA THR A 501 -8.83 0.52 19.11
C THR A 501 -7.91 -0.29 18.22
N ILE A 502 -6.59 -0.08 18.26
CA ILE A 502 -5.63 -0.80 17.41
C ILE A 502 -5.68 -2.31 17.67
N GLY A 503 -5.55 -2.74 18.93
CA GLY A 503 -5.62 -4.16 19.28
C GLY A 503 -6.95 -4.82 18.89
N PHE A 504 -8.06 -4.08 19.03
CA PHE A 504 -9.38 -4.56 18.60
C PHE A 504 -9.49 -4.74 17.08
N LEU A 505 -8.96 -3.79 16.30
CA LEU A 505 -8.99 -3.87 14.85
C LEU A 505 -8.13 -5.01 14.36
N LEU A 506 -6.94 -5.21 14.93
CA LEU A 506 -6.07 -6.35 14.61
C LEU A 506 -6.78 -7.69 14.84
N ASP A 507 -7.36 -7.90 16.03
CA ASP A 507 -8.10 -9.12 16.37
C ASP A 507 -9.36 -9.30 15.51
N GLY A 508 -10.12 -8.24 15.28
CA GLY A 508 -11.29 -8.28 14.43
C GLY A 508 -10.97 -8.63 12.97
N MET A 509 -9.92 -8.04 12.41
CA MET A 509 -9.44 -8.34 11.05
C MET A 509 -8.95 -9.78 10.94
N ASP A 510 -8.15 -10.25 11.90
CA ASP A 510 -7.65 -11.63 11.92
C ASP A 510 -8.80 -12.65 11.97
N ARG A 511 -9.76 -12.45 12.87
CA ARG A 511 -10.97 -13.29 12.97
C ARG A 511 -11.80 -13.29 11.70
N LEU A 512 -12.00 -12.14 11.05
CA LEU A 512 -12.69 -12.08 9.76
C LEU A 512 -11.94 -12.84 8.67
N CYS A 513 -10.61 -12.69 8.60
CA CYS A 513 -9.78 -13.44 7.67
C CYS A 513 -9.89 -14.96 7.92
N CYS A 514 -9.84 -15.39 9.18
CA CYS A 514 -10.02 -16.78 9.56
C CYS A 514 -11.42 -17.32 9.19
N LEU A 515 -12.49 -16.54 9.36
CA LEU A 515 -13.83 -16.91 8.90
C LEU A 515 -13.89 -17.09 7.38
N VAL A 516 -13.29 -16.17 6.61
CA VAL A 516 -13.24 -16.28 5.14
C VAL A 516 -12.50 -17.55 4.71
N ARG A 517 -11.33 -17.84 5.31
CA ARG A 517 -10.57 -19.07 5.02
C ARG A 517 -11.35 -20.33 5.40
N LYS A 518 -12.00 -20.33 6.57
CA LYS A 518 -12.82 -21.43 7.07
C LYS A 518 -13.99 -21.77 6.12
N TYR A 519 -14.60 -20.75 5.51
CA TYR A 519 -15.76 -20.91 4.63
C TYR A 519 -15.45 -20.70 3.14
N ILE A 520 -14.19 -20.86 2.73
CA ILE A 520 -13.73 -20.69 1.34
C ILE A 520 -14.56 -21.49 0.33
N ALA A 521 -14.92 -22.73 0.66
CA ALA A 521 -15.72 -23.59 -0.21
C ALA A 521 -17.13 -23.04 -0.44
N ALA A 522 -17.76 -22.44 0.59
CA ALA A 522 -19.08 -21.85 0.48
C ALA A 522 -19.06 -20.57 -0.36
N ILE A 523 -18.03 -19.73 -0.17
CA ILE A 523 -17.82 -18.50 -0.95
C ILE A 523 -17.60 -18.84 -2.43
N ARG A 524 -16.74 -19.82 -2.73
CA ARG A 524 -16.50 -20.31 -4.09
C ARG A 524 -17.78 -20.87 -4.72
N GLY A 525 -18.55 -21.67 -3.99
CA GLY A 525 -19.82 -22.22 -4.48
C GLY A 525 -20.84 -21.12 -4.83
N TYR A 526 -20.93 -20.09 -3.99
CA TYR A 526 -21.78 -18.93 -4.26
C TYR A 526 -21.31 -18.16 -5.51
N ALA A 527 -20.01 -17.91 -5.63
CA ALA A 527 -19.42 -17.23 -6.78
C ALA A 527 -19.68 -17.99 -8.10
N LEU A 528 -19.49 -19.31 -8.12
CA LEU A 528 -19.78 -20.16 -9.29
C LEU A 528 -21.26 -20.11 -9.68
N SER A 529 -22.16 -20.14 -8.69
CA SER A 529 -23.60 -19.98 -8.92
C SER A 529 -23.93 -18.62 -9.55
N TYR A 530 -23.32 -17.55 -9.04
CA TYR A 530 -23.49 -16.21 -9.59
C TYR A 530 -23.02 -16.12 -11.05
N LEU A 531 -21.81 -16.63 -11.34
CA LEU A 531 -21.23 -16.63 -12.69
C LEU A 531 -22.07 -17.44 -13.69
N SER A 532 -22.58 -18.60 -13.27
CA SER A 532 -23.49 -19.42 -14.10
C SER A 532 -24.77 -18.66 -14.44
N SER A 533 -25.34 -17.92 -13.48
CA SER A 533 -26.49 -17.04 -13.73
C SER A 533 -26.14 -15.86 -14.66
N CYS A 534 -24.94 -15.28 -14.50
CA CYS A 534 -24.45 -14.18 -15.33
C CYS A 534 -24.29 -14.59 -16.80
N ALA A 535 -23.87 -15.82 -17.09
CA ALA A 535 -23.78 -16.35 -18.46
C ALA A 535 -25.08 -16.16 -19.24
N GLY A 536 -26.22 -16.49 -18.61
CA GLY A 536 -27.54 -16.33 -19.21
C GLY A 536 -27.93 -14.87 -19.43
N ARG A 537 -27.57 -13.98 -18.49
CA ARG A 537 -27.84 -12.53 -18.58
C ARG A 537 -27.02 -11.88 -19.69
N ILE A 538 -25.73 -12.15 -19.76
CA ILE A 538 -24.85 -11.63 -20.83
C ILE A 538 -25.35 -12.11 -22.20
N ARG A 539 -25.71 -13.38 -22.35
CA ARG A 539 -26.27 -13.90 -23.61
C ARG A 539 -27.54 -13.17 -24.02
N PHE A 540 -28.44 -12.91 -23.06
CA PHE A 540 -29.65 -12.12 -23.30
C PHE A 540 -29.33 -10.70 -23.75
N LEU A 541 -28.41 -10.01 -23.08
CA LEU A 541 -28.02 -8.63 -23.40
C LEU A 541 -27.40 -8.51 -24.80
N LEU A 542 -26.57 -9.47 -25.20
CA LEU A 542 -25.99 -9.55 -26.55
C LEU A 542 -27.04 -9.81 -27.64
N GLY A 543 -28.16 -10.44 -27.29
CA GLY A 543 -29.28 -10.69 -28.20
C GLY A 543 -30.31 -9.56 -28.29
N THR A 544 -30.12 -8.45 -27.57
CA THR A 544 -31.06 -7.33 -27.61
C THR A 544 -31.05 -6.63 -28.97
N PRO A 545 -32.19 -6.09 -29.46
CA PRO A 545 -32.24 -5.36 -30.73
C PRO A 545 -31.23 -4.21 -30.81
N GLY A 546 -30.98 -3.54 -29.67
CA GLY A 546 -29.99 -2.49 -29.54
C GLY A 546 -28.57 -2.97 -29.82
N MET A 547 -28.18 -4.13 -29.25
CA MET A 547 -26.86 -4.72 -29.54
C MET A 547 -26.75 -5.24 -30.96
N LEU A 548 -27.78 -5.89 -31.49
CA LEU A 548 -27.77 -6.44 -32.85
C LEU A 548 -27.70 -5.35 -33.93
N ALA A 549 -28.14 -4.12 -33.60
CA ALA A 549 -28.03 -2.96 -34.46
C ALA A 549 -26.64 -2.30 -34.44
N LEU A 550 -25.78 -2.64 -33.49
CA LEU A 550 -24.40 -2.12 -33.45
C LEU A 550 -23.53 -2.88 -34.46
N ASP A 551 -22.80 -2.13 -35.27
CA ASP A 551 -21.78 -2.68 -36.16
C ASP A 551 -20.49 -2.95 -35.38
N LEU A 552 -20.47 -4.07 -34.66
CA LEU A 552 -19.31 -4.54 -33.93
C LEU A 552 -18.25 -5.08 -34.90
N ASP A 553 -17.01 -4.65 -34.71
CA ASP A 553 -15.88 -5.25 -35.41
C ASP A 553 -15.73 -6.74 -35.03
N ALA A 554 -15.11 -7.52 -35.93
CA ALA A 554 -14.97 -8.95 -35.74
C ALA A 554 -14.20 -9.33 -34.46
N SER A 555 -13.27 -8.48 -34.00
CA SER A 555 -12.48 -8.76 -32.80
C SER A 555 -13.31 -8.61 -31.53
N LEU A 556 -14.02 -7.48 -31.36
CA LEU A 556 -14.90 -7.25 -30.22
C LEU A 556 -16.04 -8.28 -30.17
N LYS A 557 -16.62 -8.61 -31.33
CA LYS A 557 -17.65 -9.65 -31.43
C LYS A 557 -17.11 -11.02 -31.01
N GLY A 558 -15.90 -11.38 -31.45
CA GLY A 558 -15.24 -12.63 -31.06
C GLY A 558 -14.99 -12.70 -29.56
N LEU A 559 -14.46 -11.63 -28.96
CA LEU A 559 -14.21 -11.56 -27.51
C LEU A 559 -15.51 -11.68 -26.69
N LEU A 560 -16.58 -10.99 -27.09
CA LEU A 560 -17.89 -11.09 -26.42
C LEU A 560 -18.46 -12.52 -26.47
N GLN A 561 -18.26 -13.24 -27.58
CA GLN A 561 -18.63 -14.65 -27.70
C GLN A 561 -17.77 -15.55 -26.82
N GLN A 562 -16.46 -15.29 -26.74
CA GLN A 562 -15.53 -16.01 -25.85
C GLN A 562 -15.92 -15.83 -24.38
N ILE A 563 -16.28 -14.62 -23.95
CA ILE A 563 -16.79 -14.37 -22.59
C ILE A 563 -17.99 -15.25 -22.25
N VAL A 564 -18.97 -15.36 -23.15
CA VAL A 564 -20.13 -16.24 -22.95
C VAL A 564 -19.70 -17.70 -22.86
N GLN A 565 -18.80 -18.14 -23.75
CA GLN A 565 -18.29 -19.51 -23.77
C GLN A 565 -17.53 -19.86 -22.48
N HIS A 566 -16.70 -18.96 -21.96
CA HIS A 566 -16.01 -19.15 -20.69
C HIS A 566 -17.00 -19.37 -19.56
N LEU A 567 -18.02 -18.51 -19.45
CA LEU A 567 -19.04 -18.57 -18.39
C LEU A 567 -19.95 -19.81 -18.50
N GLU A 568 -20.25 -20.28 -19.71
CA GLU A 568 -21.06 -21.49 -19.94
C GLU A 568 -20.34 -22.78 -19.55
N ASN A 569 -19.02 -22.79 -19.67
CA ASN A 569 -18.18 -23.96 -19.40
C ASN A 569 -17.72 -24.05 -17.93
N ILE A 570 -18.14 -23.11 -17.07
CA ILE A 570 -17.80 -23.12 -15.64
C ILE A 570 -18.38 -24.39 -14.98
N PRO A 571 -17.62 -25.04 -14.06
CA PRO A 571 -18.11 -26.18 -13.31
C PRO A 571 -19.43 -25.86 -12.59
N LYS A 572 -20.45 -26.70 -12.81
CA LYS A 572 -21.74 -26.56 -12.13
C LYS A 572 -21.61 -27.03 -10.68
N PRO A 573 -22.26 -26.34 -9.72
CA PRO A 573 -22.15 -26.66 -8.29
C PRO A 573 -22.93 -27.94 -7.87
N GLN A 574 -22.99 -28.99 -8.69
CA GLN A 574 -23.74 -30.21 -8.35
C GLN A 574 -22.93 -31.15 -7.42
N SER A 575 -23.51 -31.32 -6.22
CA SER A 575 -23.32 -32.32 -5.15
C SER A 575 -21.92 -32.92 -4.89
N GLU A 576 -21.40 -32.49 -3.74
CA GLU A 576 -20.48 -33.16 -2.80
C GLU A 576 -19.00 -32.79 -2.75
N ASN A 577 -18.39 -32.08 -3.71
CA ASN A 577 -17.00 -31.61 -3.52
C ASN A 577 -16.68 -30.24 -4.16
N VAL A 578 -17.34 -29.17 -3.71
CA VAL A 578 -16.99 -27.78 -4.12
C VAL A 578 -15.57 -27.39 -3.66
N SER A 579 -15.07 -27.99 -2.57
CA SER A 579 -13.70 -27.79 -2.08
C SER A 579 -12.61 -28.26 -3.06
N ALA A 580 -12.93 -29.20 -3.96
CA ALA A 580 -11.98 -29.77 -4.92
C ALA A 580 -12.07 -29.15 -6.33
N ILE A 581 -12.99 -28.19 -6.55
CA ILE A 581 -13.12 -27.54 -7.86
C ILE A 581 -12.00 -26.51 -8.02
N THR A 582 -10.89 -26.95 -8.59
CA THR A 582 -9.86 -26.04 -9.12
C THR A 582 -10.33 -25.56 -10.49
N CYS A 583 -10.76 -24.31 -10.58
CA CYS A 583 -11.19 -23.66 -11.82
C CYS A 583 -10.36 -22.39 -11.97
N ASP A 584 -9.51 -22.33 -12.99
CA ASP A 584 -8.76 -21.12 -13.35
C ASP A 584 -9.61 -20.26 -14.29
N LEU A 585 -9.85 -19.01 -13.90
CA LEU A 585 -10.64 -18.02 -14.66
C LEU A 585 -9.78 -16.84 -15.13
N SER A 586 -8.45 -16.98 -15.13
CA SER A 586 -7.51 -15.94 -15.57
C SER A 586 -7.72 -15.53 -17.03
N GLU A 587 -7.98 -16.48 -17.94
CA GLU A 587 -8.25 -16.17 -19.36
C GLU A 587 -9.56 -15.37 -19.54
N PHE A 588 -10.63 -15.72 -18.79
CA PHE A 588 -11.86 -14.93 -18.77
C PHE A 588 -11.59 -13.49 -18.33
N ARG A 589 -10.79 -13.30 -17.27
CA ARG A 589 -10.40 -11.97 -16.78
C ARG A 589 -9.58 -11.19 -17.82
N LYS A 590 -8.66 -11.85 -18.52
CA LYS A 590 -7.85 -11.23 -19.61
C LYS A 590 -8.71 -10.81 -20.81
N ASP A 591 -9.63 -11.66 -21.24
CA ASP A 591 -10.54 -11.37 -22.34
C ASP A 591 -11.49 -10.22 -21.97
N TRP A 592 -11.98 -10.17 -20.72
CA TRP A 592 -12.83 -9.08 -20.25
C TRP A 592 -12.06 -7.75 -20.21
N LEU A 593 -10.84 -7.75 -19.68
CA LEU A 593 -9.97 -6.59 -19.71
C LEU A 593 -9.70 -6.13 -21.15
N SER A 594 -9.49 -7.05 -22.09
CA SER A 594 -9.30 -6.74 -23.51
C SER A 594 -10.53 -6.05 -24.12
N ILE A 595 -11.74 -6.53 -23.80
CA ILE A 595 -12.99 -5.86 -24.18
C ILE A 595 -13.03 -4.45 -23.59
N LEU A 596 -12.77 -4.30 -22.29
CA LEU A 596 -12.77 -2.99 -21.63
C LEU A 596 -11.77 -2.02 -22.28
N MET A 597 -10.59 -2.49 -22.68
CA MET A 597 -9.59 -1.68 -23.38
C MET A 597 -10.09 -1.19 -24.74
N ILE A 598 -10.75 -2.06 -25.53
CA ILE A 598 -11.31 -1.69 -26.83
C ILE A 598 -12.40 -0.64 -26.65
N VAL A 599 -13.35 -0.87 -25.73
CA VAL A 599 -14.53 -0.01 -25.58
C VAL A 599 -14.23 1.28 -24.80
N THR A 600 -13.14 1.33 -24.04
CA THR A 600 -12.64 2.54 -23.38
C THR A 600 -11.75 3.37 -24.33
N SER A 601 -11.36 2.85 -25.48
CA SER A 601 -10.59 3.60 -26.46
C SER A 601 -11.47 4.62 -27.20
N ALA A 602 -11.04 5.88 -27.19
CA ALA A 602 -11.61 6.96 -28.01
C ALA A 602 -11.41 6.72 -29.52
N ARG A 603 -10.49 5.83 -29.89
CA ARG A 603 -10.25 5.43 -31.29
C ARG A 603 -11.18 4.30 -31.76
N SER A 604 -11.95 3.69 -30.86
CA SER A 604 -12.89 2.62 -31.22
C SER A 604 -14.14 3.17 -31.88
N SER A 605 -14.66 2.47 -32.90
CA SER A 605 -15.95 2.77 -33.51
C SER A 605 -17.10 2.59 -32.51
N ILE A 606 -16.99 1.58 -31.64
CA ILE A 606 -17.95 1.27 -30.58
C ILE A 606 -17.26 1.44 -29.23
N ASN A 607 -17.69 2.46 -28.48
CA ASN A 607 -17.16 2.76 -27.15
C ASN A 607 -18.15 2.34 -26.05
N ILE A 608 -17.75 2.54 -24.80
CA ILE A 608 -18.50 2.17 -23.60
C ILE A 608 -19.94 2.72 -23.61
N ARG A 609 -20.12 3.97 -24.04
CA ARG A 609 -21.43 4.65 -24.04
C ARG A 609 -22.37 4.03 -25.07
N HIS A 610 -21.84 3.58 -26.21
CA HIS A 610 -22.62 2.87 -27.22
C HIS A 610 -23.15 1.54 -26.68
N LEU A 611 -22.29 0.77 -25.99
CA LEU A 611 -22.67 -0.51 -25.38
C LEU A 611 -23.68 -0.34 -24.25
N GLU A 612 -23.49 0.63 -23.35
CA GLU A 612 -24.46 0.93 -22.29
C GLU A 612 -25.81 1.31 -22.90
N LYS A 613 -25.83 2.27 -23.83
CA LYS A 613 -27.09 2.72 -24.45
C LYS A 613 -27.83 1.58 -25.16
N ALA A 614 -27.11 0.66 -25.80
CA ALA A 614 -27.68 -0.50 -26.48
C ALA A 614 -28.30 -1.52 -25.53
N THR A 615 -27.85 -1.58 -24.27
CA THR A 615 -28.20 -2.67 -23.32
C THR A 615 -29.07 -2.21 -22.15
N VAL A 616 -29.00 -0.93 -21.75
CA VAL A 616 -29.72 -0.34 -20.60
C VAL A 616 -31.23 -0.18 -20.85
N SER A 617 -31.69 -0.15 -22.11
CA SER A 617 -33.12 -0.02 -22.47
C SER A 617 -34.01 -1.19 -21.99
N THR A 618 -33.42 -2.23 -21.39
CA THR A 618 -34.10 -3.43 -20.88
C THR A 618 -34.60 -3.32 -19.44
N GLY A 619 -34.35 -2.21 -18.73
CA GLY A 619 -34.78 -1.99 -17.35
C GLY A 619 -33.96 -2.76 -16.29
N LYS A 620 -32.85 -3.39 -16.70
CA LYS A 620 -31.87 -4.08 -15.84
C LYS A 620 -30.48 -3.45 -15.99
N GLU A 621 -29.53 -3.91 -15.19
CA GLU A 621 -28.11 -3.64 -15.33
C GLU A 621 -27.60 -3.96 -16.75
N GLY A 622 -26.75 -3.08 -17.30
CA GLY A 622 -26.22 -3.19 -18.65
C GLY A 622 -25.10 -4.24 -18.78
N LEU A 623 -24.62 -4.46 -20.00
CA LEU A 623 -23.59 -5.47 -20.28
C LEU A 623 -22.30 -5.25 -19.48
N LEU A 624 -21.91 -3.99 -19.30
CA LEU A 624 -20.65 -3.63 -18.64
C LEU A 624 -20.73 -3.80 -17.12
N SER A 625 -21.85 -3.43 -16.50
CA SER A 625 -22.04 -3.66 -15.06
C SER A 625 -22.08 -5.16 -14.75
N GLU A 626 -22.78 -5.95 -15.57
CA GLU A 626 -22.81 -7.41 -15.46
C GLU A 626 -21.43 -8.03 -15.68
N GLY A 627 -20.68 -7.59 -16.70
CA GLY A 627 -19.34 -8.10 -16.96
C GLY A 627 -18.32 -7.71 -15.88
N ASN A 628 -18.39 -6.48 -15.36
CA ASN A 628 -17.55 -6.04 -14.22
C ASN A 628 -17.90 -6.82 -12.94
N ALA A 629 -19.19 -7.09 -12.69
CA ALA A 629 -19.61 -7.94 -11.58
C ALA A 629 -19.11 -9.38 -11.76
N ALA A 630 -19.19 -9.93 -12.96
CA ALA A 630 -18.65 -11.25 -13.28
C ALA A 630 -17.12 -11.31 -13.10
N TYR A 631 -16.40 -10.25 -13.50
CA TYR A 631 -14.97 -10.11 -13.23
C TYR A 631 -14.70 -10.21 -11.73
N ASN A 632 -15.38 -9.41 -10.91
CA ASN A 632 -15.19 -9.39 -9.45
C ASN A 632 -15.53 -10.74 -8.80
N TRP A 633 -16.63 -11.39 -9.20
CA TRP A 633 -17.01 -12.71 -8.68
C TRP A 633 -16.08 -13.82 -9.16
N SER A 634 -15.48 -13.72 -10.35
CA SER A 634 -14.48 -14.70 -10.81
C SER A 634 -13.29 -14.76 -9.86
N ARG A 635 -12.86 -13.62 -9.31
CA ARG A 635 -11.75 -13.56 -8.34
C ARG A 635 -12.06 -14.26 -7.02
N CYS A 636 -13.34 -14.42 -6.67
CA CYS A 636 -13.74 -15.17 -5.47
C CYS A 636 -13.66 -16.70 -5.70
N VAL A 637 -13.42 -17.16 -6.93
CA VAL A 637 -13.27 -18.57 -7.27
C VAL A 637 -11.80 -19.00 -7.11
N ASP A 638 -10.89 -18.36 -7.85
CA ASP A 638 -9.48 -18.74 -7.98
C ASP A 638 -8.49 -17.79 -7.29
N GLU A 639 -8.87 -16.54 -7.03
CA GLU A 639 -8.02 -15.51 -6.41
C GLU A 639 -8.46 -15.13 -4.97
N LEU A 640 -9.27 -15.94 -4.28
CA LEU A 640 -9.84 -15.53 -2.99
C LEU A 640 -8.77 -15.22 -1.93
N GLU A 641 -7.73 -16.04 -1.82
CA GLU A 641 -6.60 -15.78 -0.91
C GLU A 641 -5.83 -14.51 -1.31
N PHE A 642 -5.72 -14.24 -2.61
CA PHE A 642 -5.11 -13.00 -3.08
C PHE A 642 -5.97 -11.77 -2.74
N GLN A 643 -7.29 -11.86 -2.86
CA GLN A 643 -8.21 -10.80 -2.39
C GLN A 643 -8.09 -10.59 -0.88
N LEU A 644 -8.03 -11.68 -0.13
CA LEU A 644 -7.90 -11.61 1.31
C LEU A 644 -6.56 -11.00 1.73
N SER A 645 -5.46 -11.38 1.09
CA SER A 645 -4.14 -10.77 1.30
C SER A 645 -4.13 -9.29 0.90
N ARG A 646 -4.73 -8.91 -0.24
CA ARG A 646 -4.82 -7.52 -0.70
C ARG A 646 -5.48 -6.61 0.34
N HIS A 647 -6.63 -7.02 0.88
CA HIS A 647 -7.44 -6.17 1.76
C HIS A 647 -7.18 -6.39 3.26
N GLY A 648 -6.71 -7.57 3.67
CA GLY A 648 -6.55 -7.97 5.07
C GLY A 648 -5.11 -8.14 5.55
N SER A 649 -4.10 -8.22 4.66
CA SER A 649 -2.71 -8.41 5.07
C SER A 649 -2.12 -7.15 5.71
N LEU A 650 -1.44 -7.31 6.83
CA LEU A 650 -0.74 -6.23 7.53
C LEU A 650 0.77 -6.32 7.37
N ARG A 651 1.25 -7.00 6.32
CA ARG A 651 2.67 -7.20 6.02
C ARG A 651 3.50 -5.92 6.07
N LYS A 652 2.93 -4.79 5.61
CA LYS A 652 3.58 -3.46 5.61
C LYS A 652 4.01 -2.99 7.00
N LEU A 653 3.39 -3.50 8.07
CA LEU A 653 3.77 -3.17 9.45
C LEU A 653 5.15 -3.70 9.84
N TYR A 654 5.74 -4.61 9.06
CA TYR A 654 7.14 -5.01 9.25
C TYR A 654 8.08 -3.81 9.30
N PHE A 655 7.89 -2.81 8.43
CA PHE A 655 8.75 -1.63 8.39
C PHE A 655 8.57 -0.70 9.60
N TYR A 656 7.59 -0.97 10.47
CA TYR A 656 7.25 -0.20 11.67
C TYR A 656 7.27 -1.08 12.94
N HIS A 657 7.87 -2.28 12.89
CA HIS A 657 7.80 -3.30 13.95
C HIS A 657 8.27 -2.82 15.34
N GLN A 658 9.16 -1.82 15.40
CA GLN A 658 9.59 -1.19 16.64
C GLN A 658 8.43 -0.46 17.35
N HIS A 659 7.62 0.30 16.60
CA HIS A 659 6.42 0.94 17.12
C HIS A 659 5.36 -0.09 17.50
N LEU A 660 5.21 -1.17 16.73
CA LEU A 660 4.29 -2.27 17.06
C LEU A 660 4.59 -2.84 18.45
N THR A 661 5.86 -3.12 18.74
CA THR A 661 6.27 -3.68 20.03
C THR A 661 5.93 -2.73 21.20
N ALA A 662 6.07 -1.41 20.99
CA ALA A 662 5.72 -0.42 22.00
C ALA A 662 4.20 -0.36 22.25
N VAL A 663 3.39 -0.31 21.19
CA VAL A 663 1.92 -0.22 21.29
C VAL A 663 1.31 -1.53 21.80
N PHE A 664 1.92 -2.67 21.46
CA PHE A 664 1.56 -3.97 22.01
C PHE A 664 1.61 -3.98 23.55
N ARG A 665 2.70 -3.45 24.14
CA ARG A 665 2.83 -3.36 25.60
C ARG A 665 1.70 -2.54 26.23
N ASN A 666 1.26 -1.48 25.58
CA ASN A 666 0.11 -0.69 26.04
C ASN A 666 -1.22 -1.46 25.92
N THR A 667 -1.38 -2.27 24.86
CA THR A 667 -2.56 -3.14 24.70
C THR A 667 -2.64 -4.20 25.80
N MET A 668 -1.49 -4.73 26.24
CA MET A 668 -1.40 -5.74 27.30
C MET A 668 -1.54 -5.15 28.70
N PHE A 669 -0.80 -4.07 28.99
CA PHE A 669 -0.57 -3.58 30.36
C PHE A 669 -1.23 -2.23 30.66
N GLY A 670 -1.79 -1.57 29.65
CA GLY A 670 -2.45 -0.28 29.81
C GLY A 670 -3.71 -0.35 30.69
N PRO A 671 -4.19 0.80 31.19
CA PRO A 671 -5.40 0.90 31.99
C PRO A 671 -6.64 0.41 31.24
N GLU A 672 -6.75 0.73 29.94
CA GLU A 672 -7.80 0.22 29.03
C GLU A 672 -7.36 -1.02 28.22
N GLY A 673 -6.17 -1.54 28.50
CA GLY A 673 -5.59 -2.70 27.83
C GLY A 673 -6.46 -3.94 27.98
N ARG A 674 -6.63 -4.68 26.88
CA ARG A 674 -7.39 -5.92 26.83
C ARG A 674 -6.48 -7.05 26.33
N PRO A 675 -5.88 -7.84 27.25
CA PRO A 675 -4.94 -8.91 26.91
C PRO A 675 -5.51 -9.96 25.94
N GLN A 676 -6.84 -10.07 25.86
CA GLN A 676 -7.54 -10.98 24.95
C GLN A 676 -7.24 -10.76 23.45
N HIS A 677 -6.71 -9.59 23.07
CA HIS A 677 -6.34 -9.30 21.68
C HIS A 677 -4.87 -9.60 21.38
N CYS A 678 -4.09 -10.14 22.34
CA CYS A 678 -2.66 -10.38 22.18
C CYS A 678 -2.30 -11.30 21.02
N CYS A 679 -3.13 -12.29 20.70
CA CYS A 679 -2.88 -13.23 19.61
C CYS A 679 -2.73 -12.54 18.26
N ALA A 680 -3.55 -11.54 18.01
CA ALA A 680 -3.54 -10.83 16.74
C ALA A 680 -2.19 -10.12 16.49
N TRP A 681 -1.54 -9.63 17.55
CA TRP A 681 -0.22 -9.00 17.46
C TRP A 681 0.89 -9.96 17.06
N LEU A 682 0.80 -11.22 17.51
CA LEU A 682 1.72 -12.27 17.10
C LEU A 682 1.40 -12.74 15.67
N GLY A 683 0.11 -12.94 15.37
CA GLY A 683 -0.37 -13.41 14.06
C GLY A 683 0.03 -12.50 12.90
N VAL A 684 0.12 -11.18 13.12
CA VAL A 684 0.60 -10.21 12.12
C VAL A 684 1.98 -10.57 11.57
N ALA A 685 2.87 -11.14 12.39
CA ALA A 685 4.23 -11.49 11.98
C ALA A 685 4.28 -12.59 10.90
N SER A 686 3.25 -13.44 10.81
CA SER A 686 3.13 -14.46 9.77
C SER A 686 3.12 -13.86 8.35
N SER A 687 2.66 -12.62 8.22
CA SER A 687 2.58 -11.90 6.95
C SER A 687 3.84 -11.11 6.60
N PHE A 688 4.77 -10.88 7.54
CA PHE A 688 5.96 -10.06 7.30
C PHE A 688 6.84 -10.56 6.15
N PRO A 689 7.13 -11.88 6.01
CA PRO A 689 7.95 -12.37 4.91
C PRO A 689 7.40 -12.04 3.51
N GLU A 690 6.10 -11.79 3.38
CA GLU A 690 5.47 -11.38 2.11
C GLU A 690 5.92 -9.98 1.63
N CYS A 691 6.57 -9.17 2.47
CA CYS A 691 7.12 -7.87 2.10
C CYS A 691 8.49 -7.93 1.42
N ALA A 692 9.13 -9.09 1.41
CA ALA A 692 10.43 -9.27 0.77
C ALA A 692 10.32 -9.07 -0.74
N SER A 693 11.20 -8.24 -1.30
CA SER A 693 11.26 -8.06 -2.75
C SER A 693 11.96 -9.25 -3.41
N PRO A 694 11.43 -9.82 -4.51
CA PRO A 694 12.12 -10.86 -5.27
C PRO A 694 13.45 -10.35 -5.87
N ILE A 695 13.61 -9.03 -6.01
CA ILE A 695 14.81 -8.38 -6.56
C ILE A 695 15.96 -8.38 -5.55
N VAL A 696 15.64 -8.42 -4.25
CA VAL A 696 16.62 -8.39 -3.17
C VAL A 696 16.47 -9.70 -2.37
N PRO A 697 17.02 -10.83 -2.86
CA PRO A 697 16.75 -12.15 -2.30
C PRO A 697 17.18 -12.29 -0.83
N GLU A 698 18.17 -11.50 -0.40
CA GLU A 698 18.62 -11.41 1.00
C GLU A 698 17.51 -10.96 1.97
N GLU A 699 16.52 -10.21 1.48
CA GLU A 699 15.42 -9.70 2.31
C GLU A 699 14.56 -10.83 2.86
N VAL A 700 14.31 -11.90 2.10
CA VAL A 700 13.45 -13.02 2.55
C VAL A 700 14.00 -13.61 3.85
N THR A 701 15.31 -13.86 3.90
CA THR A 701 15.98 -14.41 5.08
C THR A 701 16.10 -13.40 6.22
N LYS A 702 16.32 -12.11 5.92
CA LYS A 702 16.39 -11.06 6.94
C LYS A 702 15.02 -10.86 7.60
N ILE A 703 14.00 -10.55 6.80
CA ILE A 703 12.62 -10.30 7.26
C ILE A 703 12.07 -11.53 8.00
N GLY A 704 12.35 -12.73 7.49
CA GLY A 704 11.99 -13.98 8.16
C GLY A 704 12.56 -14.11 9.57
N ARG A 705 13.86 -13.81 9.75
CA ARG A 705 14.51 -13.82 11.06
C ARG A 705 13.94 -12.74 11.98
N ASP A 706 13.76 -11.53 11.47
CA ASP A 706 13.20 -10.42 12.25
C ASP A 706 11.77 -10.71 12.72
N ALA A 707 10.96 -11.38 11.88
CA ALA A 707 9.61 -11.80 12.23
C ALA A 707 9.59 -12.85 13.35
N VAL A 708 10.52 -13.81 13.31
CA VAL A 708 10.72 -14.81 14.39
C VAL A 708 11.10 -14.11 15.69
N LEU A 709 12.10 -13.23 15.66
CA LEU A 709 12.55 -12.47 16.84
C LEU A 709 11.45 -11.57 17.43
N TYR A 710 10.63 -10.97 16.56
CA TYR A 710 9.47 -10.20 16.97
C TYR A 710 8.47 -11.08 17.74
N VAL A 711 8.13 -12.27 17.21
CA VAL A 711 7.22 -13.20 17.91
C VAL A 711 7.80 -13.65 19.25
N GLU A 712 9.08 -14.02 19.30
CA GLU A 712 9.77 -14.42 20.55
C GLU A 712 9.72 -13.32 21.61
N SER A 713 10.07 -12.08 21.25
CA SER A 713 10.02 -10.90 22.13
C SER A 713 8.62 -10.61 22.69
N LEU A 714 7.59 -10.81 21.86
CA LEU A 714 6.21 -10.64 22.29
C LEU A 714 5.76 -11.77 23.21
N ILE A 715 6.15 -13.03 22.93
CA ILE A 715 5.87 -14.17 23.82
C ILE A 715 6.50 -13.93 25.19
N GLU A 716 7.77 -13.52 25.26
CA GLU A 716 8.43 -13.16 26.51
C GLU A 716 7.66 -12.07 27.27
N SER A 717 7.20 -11.04 26.55
CA SER A 717 6.39 -9.97 27.14
C SER A 717 5.03 -10.49 27.66
N ILE A 718 4.37 -11.42 26.96
CA ILE A 718 3.11 -12.04 27.42
C ILE A 718 3.35 -12.87 28.67
N MET A 719 4.38 -13.71 28.67
CA MET A 719 4.71 -14.59 29.80
C MET A 719 5.11 -13.77 31.04
N GLY A 720 5.96 -12.75 30.89
CA GLY A 720 6.27 -11.83 31.98
C GLY A 720 5.05 -11.06 32.48
N GLY A 721 4.10 -10.75 31.60
CA GLY A 721 2.81 -10.16 31.96
C GLY A 721 1.93 -11.09 32.79
N LEU A 722 1.87 -12.37 32.41
CA LEU A 722 1.16 -13.42 33.13
C LEU A 722 1.76 -13.63 34.52
N GLU A 723 3.09 -13.78 34.60
CA GLU A 723 3.84 -13.89 35.85
C GLU A 723 3.58 -12.68 36.76
N GLY A 724 3.60 -11.46 36.19
CA GLY A 724 3.27 -10.24 36.93
C GLY A 724 1.86 -10.24 37.52
N LEU A 725 0.85 -10.73 36.79
CA LEU A 725 -0.52 -10.87 37.30
C LEU A 725 -0.60 -11.89 38.45
N ILE A 726 0.09 -13.03 38.32
CA ILE A 726 0.16 -14.05 39.37
C ILE A 726 0.84 -13.47 40.62
N ASN A 727 1.97 -12.78 40.45
CA ASN A 727 2.70 -12.16 41.55
C ASN A 727 1.89 -11.07 42.27
N ILE A 728 1.07 -10.30 41.54
CA ILE A 728 0.13 -9.33 42.17
C ILE A 728 -0.89 -10.06 43.04
N LEU A 729 -1.47 -11.14 42.53
CA LEU A 729 -2.44 -11.95 43.27
C LEU A 729 -1.80 -12.62 44.50
N ASP A 730 -0.58 -13.14 44.38
CA ASP A 730 0.15 -13.84 45.45
C ASP A 730 0.86 -12.90 46.45
N SER A 731 0.91 -11.60 46.15
CA SER A 731 1.60 -10.62 47.01
C SER A 731 0.97 -10.48 48.40
N GLU A 732 1.74 -9.94 49.36
CA GLU A 732 1.25 -9.55 50.69
C GLU A 732 0.10 -8.53 50.63
N GLY A 733 -0.02 -7.76 49.54
CA GLY A 733 -1.14 -6.84 49.29
C GLY A 733 -2.31 -7.45 48.52
N GLY A 734 -2.15 -8.68 48.02
CA GLY A 734 -3.15 -9.47 47.31
C GLY A 734 -3.83 -10.50 48.21
N PHE A 735 -3.81 -11.78 47.82
CA PHE A 735 -4.35 -12.88 48.64
C PHE A 735 -3.58 -13.05 49.96
N GLY A 736 -2.28 -12.73 49.98
CA GLY A 736 -1.50 -12.72 51.23
C GLY A 736 -2.06 -11.76 52.29
N ALA A 737 -2.69 -10.65 51.89
CA ALA A 737 -3.37 -9.75 52.82
C ALA A 737 -4.57 -10.43 53.49
N LEU A 738 -5.33 -11.23 52.73
CA LEU A 738 -6.49 -11.95 53.23
C LEU A 738 -6.05 -13.10 54.15
N GLU A 739 -4.97 -13.80 53.81
CA GLU A 739 -4.39 -14.83 54.67
C GLU A 739 -3.86 -14.23 55.99
N THR A 740 -3.22 -13.06 55.92
CA THR A 740 -2.72 -12.34 57.11
C THR A 740 -3.84 -11.98 58.08
N GLN A 741 -5.07 -11.73 57.60
CA GLN A 741 -6.23 -11.48 58.47
C GLN A 741 -6.63 -12.70 59.31
N LEU A 742 -6.26 -13.91 58.88
CA LEU A 742 -6.58 -15.17 59.55
C LEU A 742 -5.52 -15.58 60.59
N LEU A 743 -4.41 -14.85 60.69
CA LEU A 743 -3.32 -15.18 61.59
C LEU A 743 -3.71 -15.00 63.09
N PRO A 744 -3.21 -15.87 63.99
CA PRO A 744 -3.51 -15.80 65.43
C PRO A 744 -3.17 -14.45 66.07
N GLU A 745 -2.16 -13.76 65.57
CA GLU A 745 -1.74 -12.43 66.02
C GLU A 745 -2.85 -11.39 65.86
N GLN A 746 -3.67 -11.50 64.80
CA GLN A 746 -4.80 -10.59 64.60
C GLN A 746 -5.91 -10.88 65.59
N ALA A 747 -6.21 -12.15 65.88
CA ALA A 747 -7.15 -12.52 66.94
C ALA A 747 -6.71 -11.98 68.31
N ALA A 748 -5.42 -12.04 68.62
CA ALA A 748 -4.86 -11.44 69.82
C ALA A 748 -5.05 -9.91 69.85
N PHE A 749 -4.89 -9.22 68.72
CA PHE A 749 -5.15 -7.77 68.60
C PHE A 749 -6.62 -7.42 68.87
N TYR A 750 -7.57 -8.17 68.29
CA TYR A 750 -9.00 -7.99 68.55
C TYR A 750 -9.34 -8.21 70.04
N LEU A 751 -8.80 -9.26 70.66
CA LEU A 751 -9.00 -9.55 72.09
C LEU A 751 -8.45 -8.43 72.99
N ASN A 752 -7.26 -7.91 72.67
CA ASN A 752 -6.62 -6.85 73.42
C ASN A 752 -7.41 -5.54 73.30
N ASN A 753 -7.94 -5.24 72.11
CA ASN A 753 -8.77 -4.06 71.89
C ASN A 753 -10.13 -4.16 72.60
N ALA A 754 -10.77 -5.33 72.56
CA ALA A 754 -11.99 -5.60 73.32
C ALA A 754 -11.79 -5.44 74.83
N SER A 755 -10.60 -5.81 75.35
CA SER A 755 -10.29 -5.64 76.78
C SER A 755 -10.16 -4.17 77.21
N ARG A 756 -9.73 -3.26 76.32
CA ARG A 756 -9.55 -1.82 76.59
C ARG A 756 -10.84 -0.99 76.58
N VAL A 757 -11.91 -1.48 75.95
CA VAL A 757 -13.23 -0.79 75.87
C VAL A 757 -14.05 -0.94 77.17
N SER A 758 -13.55 -1.68 78.15
CA SER A 758 -14.25 -1.98 79.42
C SER A 758 -14.32 -0.83 80.45
N ILE A 759 -13.84 0.38 80.16
CA ILE A 759 -13.97 1.55 81.06
C ILE A 759 -15.13 2.46 80.59
N PRO A 760 -16.24 2.56 81.35
CA PRO A 760 -17.35 3.44 80.99
C PRO A 760 -16.98 4.90 81.28
N SER A 761 -16.58 5.66 80.25
CA SER A 761 -16.51 7.13 80.34
C SER A 761 -17.69 7.77 79.61
N THR A 762 -18.38 8.66 80.30
CA THR A 762 -19.68 9.30 79.96
C THR A 762 -19.61 10.37 78.88
N LYS A 763 -18.83 10.14 77.82
CA LYS A 763 -18.94 10.90 76.57
C LYS A 763 -18.98 9.90 75.44
N SER A 764 -20.11 9.86 74.74
CA SER A 764 -20.33 9.02 73.56
C SER A 764 -19.09 9.03 72.66
N PRO A 765 -18.35 7.92 72.53
CA PRO A 765 -17.43 7.81 71.43
C PRO A 765 -18.32 7.63 70.22
N LYS A 766 -18.36 8.64 69.33
CA LYS A 766 -18.73 8.39 67.94
C LYS A 766 -17.93 7.16 67.51
N GLY A 767 -18.63 6.16 66.98
CA GLY A 767 -18.26 4.74 66.97
C GLY A 767 -16.78 4.45 66.78
N ALA A 768 -16.31 3.42 67.50
CA ALA A 768 -15.15 2.65 67.12
C ALA A 768 -15.41 1.99 65.75
N PHE A 769 -15.34 2.78 64.67
CA PHE A 769 -15.11 2.27 63.34
C PHE A 769 -13.67 1.78 63.30
N GLY A 770 -13.43 0.59 62.76
CA GLY A 770 -12.17 0.43 62.04
C GLY A 770 -11.43 -0.89 62.10
N PHE A 771 -12.07 -2.03 62.35
CA PHE A 771 -11.47 -3.30 61.92
C PHE A 771 -12.54 -4.21 61.29
N PRO A 772 -12.59 -4.30 59.95
CA PRO A 772 -13.43 -5.29 59.28
C PRO A 772 -13.00 -6.70 59.71
N LEU A 773 -13.95 -7.61 59.91
CA LEU A 773 -13.66 -9.03 60.15
C LEU A 773 -13.28 -9.72 58.82
N PRO A 774 -12.49 -10.81 58.84
CA PRO A 774 -12.24 -11.60 57.64
C PRO A 774 -13.55 -11.99 56.95
N GLY A 775 -13.63 -11.82 55.63
CA GLY A 775 -14.84 -12.03 54.83
C GLY A 775 -15.73 -10.81 54.69
N HIS A 776 -15.45 -9.70 55.38
CA HIS A 776 -16.17 -8.43 55.19
C HIS A 776 -16.02 -7.89 53.76
N GLU A 777 -14.85 -8.11 53.16
CA GLU A 777 -14.51 -7.79 51.77
C GLU A 777 -15.28 -8.61 50.74
N SER A 778 -15.80 -9.78 51.12
CA SER A 778 -16.57 -10.67 50.23
C SER A 778 -18.03 -10.24 50.06
N TYR A 779 -18.50 -9.28 50.85
CA TYR A 779 -19.85 -8.72 50.68
C TYR A 779 -19.86 -7.72 49.51
N PRO A 780 -20.84 -7.79 48.58
CA PRO A 780 -20.89 -6.92 47.41
C PRO A 780 -20.83 -5.41 47.73
N GLU A 781 -21.36 -5.00 48.88
CA GLU A 781 -21.39 -3.61 49.35
C GLU A 781 -20.00 -3.07 49.74
N ASN A 782 -19.03 -3.96 50.00
CA ASN A 782 -17.70 -3.66 50.53
C ASN A 782 -16.55 -4.06 49.60
N ASN A 783 -16.86 -4.32 48.32
CA ASN A 783 -15.90 -4.84 47.33
C ASN A 783 -14.74 -3.89 46.99
N SER A 784 -14.78 -2.63 47.46
CA SER A 784 -13.74 -1.64 47.19
C SER A 784 -12.35 -2.10 47.60
N SER A 785 -12.28 -2.95 48.64
CA SER A 785 -11.05 -3.56 49.16
C SER A 785 -10.46 -4.68 48.28
N ILE A 786 -11.27 -5.32 47.43
CA ILE A 786 -10.86 -6.43 46.55
C ILE A 786 -10.86 -6.08 45.06
N LYS A 787 -11.22 -4.85 44.67
CA LYS A 787 -11.27 -4.42 43.26
C LYS A 787 -9.99 -4.70 42.48
N MET A 788 -8.83 -4.57 43.12
CA MET A 788 -7.54 -4.87 42.51
C MET A 788 -7.38 -6.37 42.23
N LEU A 789 -7.75 -7.23 43.20
CA LEU A 789 -7.78 -8.68 43.04
C LEU A 789 -8.78 -9.12 41.96
N GLU A 790 -10.00 -8.57 41.97
CA GLU A 790 -11.01 -8.85 40.93
C GLU A 790 -10.50 -8.47 39.54
N ALA A 791 -9.89 -7.30 39.38
CA ALA A 791 -9.34 -6.85 38.10
C ALA A 791 -8.17 -7.74 37.64
N ALA A 792 -7.25 -8.10 38.53
CA ALA A 792 -6.13 -8.98 38.22
C ALA A 792 -6.60 -10.39 37.85
N MET A 793 -7.55 -10.96 38.60
CA MET A 793 -8.12 -12.29 38.34
C MET A 793 -8.91 -12.32 37.02
N GLN A 794 -9.68 -11.27 36.71
CA GLN A 794 -10.38 -11.17 35.42
C GLN A 794 -9.40 -11.08 34.25
N ARG A 795 -8.33 -10.26 34.37
CA ARG A 795 -7.29 -10.15 33.34
C ARG A 795 -6.56 -11.49 33.14
N LEU A 796 -6.21 -12.17 34.23
CA LEU A 796 -5.56 -13.48 34.20
C LEU A 796 -6.45 -14.52 33.54
N THR A 797 -7.73 -14.61 33.93
CA THR A 797 -8.69 -15.56 33.35
C THR A 797 -8.86 -15.34 31.84
N ASN A 798 -9.01 -14.08 31.42
CA ASN A 798 -9.14 -13.75 30.01
C ASN A 798 -7.87 -14.12 29.22
N LEU A 799 -6.69 -13.82 29.78
CA LEU A 799 -5.42 -14.14 29.14
C LEU A 799 -5.22 -15.65 29.00
N CYS A 800 -5.47 -16.42 30.07
CA CYS A 800 -5.39 -17.88 30.03
C CYS A 800 -6.38 -18.50 29.03
N SER A 801 -7.61 -18.00 28.98
CA SER A 801 -8.61 -18.46 28.00
C SER A 801 -8.11 -18.24 26.56
N VAL A 802 -7.60 -17.05 26.29
CA VAL A 802 -7.12 -16.66 24.96
C VAL A 802 -5.88 -17.45 24.54
N LEU A 803 -4.94 -17.68 25.46
CA LEU A 803 -3.75 -18.49 25.20
C LEU A 803 -4.08 -19.97 24.99
N ASN A 804 -5.11 -20.48 25.67
CA ASN A 804 -5.54 -21.87 25.51
C ASN A 804 -6.24 -22.11 24.15
N ASP A 805 -6.99 -21.13 23.67
CA ASP A 805 -7.72 -21.21 22.40
C ASP A 805 -6.88 -20.79 21.18
N MET A 806 -5.62 -20.38 21.41
CA MET A 806 -4.74 -19.89 20.35
C MET A 806 -4.29 -21.03 19.42
N GLU A 807 -4.49 -20.84 18.11
CA GLU A 807 -3.91 -21.70 17.09
C GLU A 807 -2.38 -21.48 16.99
N PRO A 808 -1.60 -22.49 16.59
CA PRO A 808 -0.17 -22.33 16.40
C PRO A 808 0.16 -21.20 15.41
N ILE A 809 1.07 -20.31 15.79
CA ILE A 809 1.51 -19.23 14.91
C ILE A 809 2.64 -19.78 14.04
N CYS A 810 2.45 -19.71 12.73
CA CYS A 810 3.44 -20.15 11.76
C CYS A 810 4.15 -18.93 11.16
N VAL A 811 5.47 -18.85 11.32
CA VAL A 811 6.32 -17.86 10.65
C VAL A 811 7.37 -18.64 9.85
N LEU A 812 7.23 -18.66 8.52
CA LEU A 812 8.03 -19.50 7.64
C LEU A 812 7.99 -20.97 8.10
N ASN A 813 9.13 -21.52 8.51
CA ASN A 813 9.28 -22.90 8.98
C ASN A 813 9.21 -23.03 10.52
N HIS A 814 9.00 -21.92 11.24
CA HIS A 814 8.87 -21.91 12.69
C HIS A 814 7.41 -21.98 13.09
N VAL A 815 7.11 -22.85 14.05
CA VAL A 815 5.77 -23.03 14.62
C VAL A 815 5.85 -22.70 16.10
N PHE A 816 5.08 -21.69 16.52
CA PHE A 816 5.03 -21.27 17.92
C PHE A 816 3.74 -21.77 18.56
N VAL A 817 3.88 -22.50 19.66
CA VAL A 817 2.76 -23.07 20.42
C VAL A 817 2.82 -22.48 21.84
N LEU A 818 2.06 -21.41 22.09
CA LEU A 818 2.21 -20.65 23.34
C LEU A 818 1.84 -21.44 24.61
N ARG A 819 0.93 -22.41 24.52
CA ARG A 819 0.60 -23.29 25.65
C ARG A 819 1.78 -24.10 26.17
N GLU A 820 2.80 -24.35 25.36
CA GLU A 820 4.00 -25.08 25.80
C GLU A 820 4.94 -24.17 26.59
N ASN A 821 4.87 -22.85 26.40
CA ASN A 821 5.66 -21.87 27.17
C ASN A 821 5.01 -21.53 28.53
N LEU A 822 3.78 -21.97 28.76
CA LEU A 822 3.04 -21.84 30.03
C LEU A 822 3.39 -22.95 31.04
N ILE A 823 3.92 -24.08 30.56
CA ILE A 823 4.33 -25.26 31.35
C ILE A 823 5.79 -25.07 31.78
#